data_AF-A0A210PNS7-F1
#
_entry.id   AF-A0A210PNS7-F1
#
_cell.length_a   1.000
_cell.length_b   1.000
_cell.length_c   1.000
_cell.angle_alpha   90.00
_cell.angle_beta   90.00
_cell.angle_gamma   90.00
#
_symmetry.space_group_name_H-M   'P 1'
#
loop_
_entity.id
_entity.type
_entity.pdbx_description
1 polymer ?
#
loop_
_entity_poly.entity_id
_entity_poly.type
_entity_poly.pdbx_seq_one_letter_code
_entity_poly.pdbx_strand_id
1 'polypeptide(L)'
;MSIKFSSRPLSTNLPICRWQLYEDLVCDAKSGPVDRVWVSPGHVYITINGGTHLYTFDTKPTSKTHEENRGCLDLADLDHPILDILVSSSNYSLAYVVQRNGHVQCWKFRSDLTWMLVKRFDLCNVNRSEVTSICLHSGQATLYWCERRPTISDVANYSICKRQIDVDEDKRSAKDYGSTQVILQNCPSAAVYPVSFGVAIVIKLKPPLVSMVILWLPIASKVVINVGPHQVELPELGTRQLIDFRSLAFKLIGYTVQMKPEHKMTGVTYDPQTMEITVIDGQTNVRTFSDTKSSLQKSYQKLDAKDFQETERVINWIKFQGFLAAVFKSHIMLFDQDTGQLVDTLASPDNSEIVDVCHLCPGTMWMSFFTTNNIYVIQRNKENTEEKIKDMLAVNNFQTKAVELGYLEQLKTQNCGIPVYDRITKLGKAWETESSRPPSTKLAETLNPYLREYWSLEKFQQEILNGTLVLPSVCPGDIEEEVLRVLSPETSMSMSGRQAWLLLLADKYPQEVLAILMKQLDFDTEDISPSQLQRWQCILAKDSVVSPVSTKVAVPMFEHTCRLLFIVQPSKLVNFVKIAQLINDQRVGVSAFIRRRQALQYYDRAIMCLPDLSTSQCIKEATPAYVQLLLASEQDGCEIKAVQTCMDQECWKDAIELMSMYTDSPALHIKLFHTILLCMTQKEVLAQHAEALFTNMPVCKSFDSVTSAFPLQNKDGSGTSSVKQVFASELDQVHIAQIRPYLLDKVKETEAANE
;
A
#
# COMPACT_ATOMS: atom_id res chain seq x y z
N MET A 1 25.22 8.77 3.08
CA MET A 1 23.97 8.08 2.68
C MET A 1 23.02 9.13 2.17
N SER A 2 22.59 9.05 0.91
CA SER A 2 21.64 10.00 0.34
C SER A 2 20.22 9.61 0.78
N ILE A 3 19.62 10.39 1.66
CA ILE A 3 18.23 10.20 2.04
C ILE A 3 17.37 10.49 0.81
N LYS A 4 16.62 9.51 0.31
CA LYS A 4 15.65 9.69 -0.78
C LYS A 4 14.23 9.71 -0.26
N PHE A 5 13.38 10.50 -0.88
CA PHE A 5 11.94 10.55 -0.63
C PHE A 5 11.16 9.99 -1.82
N SER A 6 9.93 9.58 -1.58
CA SER A 6 8.96 9.28 -2.63
C SER A 6 7.59 9.82 -2.26
N SER A 7 6.83 10.21 -3.28
CA SER A 7 5.42 10.58 -3.18
C SER A 7 4.56 9.39 -3.56
N ARG A 8 3.56 9.07 -2.73
CA ARG A 8 2.60 8.00 -2.99
C ARG A 8 1.17 8.52 -2.83
N PRO A 9 0.19 8.04 -3.62
CA PRO A 9 -1.20 8.44 -3.44
C PRO A 9 -1.69 8.15 -2.02
N LEU A 10 -2.50 9.06 -1.45
CA LEU A 10 -3.04 8.96 -0.10
C LEU A 10 -3.80 7.64 0.11
N SER A 11 -4.52 7.20 -0.92
CA SER A 11 -5.28 5.95 -0.98
C SER A 11 -4.47 4.69 -0.71
N THR A 12 -3.19 4.70 -1.07
CA THR A 12 -2.29 3.56 -0.84
C THR A 12 -1.78 3.50 0.60
N ASN A 13 -1.91 4.61 1.35
CA ASN A 13 -1.32 4.78 2.68
C ASN A 13 -2.37 4.83 3.80
N LEU A 14 -3.61 5.20 3.49
CA LEU A 14 -4.72 5.28 4.43
C LEU A 14 -5.91 4.46 3.89
N PRO A 15 -6.40 3.46 4.64
CA PRO A 15 -7.60 2.72 4.26
C PRO A 15 -8.85 3.56 4.52
N ILE A 16 -9.10 4.53 3.65
CA ILE A 16 -10.28 5.39 3.68
C ILE A 16 -11.51 4.65 3.15
N CYS A 17 -12.67 4.89 3.75
CA CYS A 17 -13.97 4.46 3.21
C CYS A 17 -14.47 5.41 2.13
N ARG A 18 -15.51 4.99 1.39
CA ARG A 18 -16.15 5.79 0.32
C ARG A 18 -15.22 6.04 -0.87
N TRP A 19 -14.48 5.00 -1.25
CA TRP A 19 -13.45 5.07 -2.29
C TRP A 19 -13.98 5.62 -3.63
N GLN A 20 -15.17 5.19 -4.05
CA GLN A 20 -15.80 5.69 -5.28
C GLN A 20 -16.05 7.21 -5.23
N LEU A 21 -16.56 7.72 -4.11
CA LEU A 21 -16.77 9.16 -3.96
C LEU A 21 -15.45 9.93 -3.91
N TYR A 22 -14.42 9.34 -3.31
CA TYR A 22 -13.08 9.92 -3.31
C TYR A 22 -12.53 10.03 -4.73
N GLU A 23 -12.62 8.97 -5.54
CA GLU A 23 -12.22 8.99 -6.94
C GLU A 23 -13.00 10.03 -7.73
N ASP A 24 -14.33 10.06 -7.59
CA ASP A 24 -15.18 11.02 -8.30
C ASP A 24 -14.84 12.48 -7.97
N LEU A 25 -14.51 12.75 -6.70
CA LEU A 25 -14.29 14.11 -6.19
C LEU A 25 -12.84 14.59 -6.35
N VAL A 26 -11.87 13.71 -6.13
CA VAL A 26 -10.44 14.06 -6.10
C VAL A 26 -9.73 13.68 -7.39
N CYS A 27 -10.02 12.51 -7.95
CA CYS A 27 -9.33 12.00 -9.14
C CYS A 27 -9.97 12.49 -10.44
N ASP A 28 -11.31 12.39 -10.52
CA ASP A 28 -12.07 12.75 -11.73
C ASP A 28 -12.56 14.21 -11.71
N ALA A 29 -12.45 14.89 -10.56
CA ALA A 29 -12.91 16.26 -10.33
C ALA A 29 -14.36 16.54 -10.80
N LYS A 30 -15.26 15.55 -10.72
CA LYS A 30 -16.65 15.62 -11.22
C LYS A 30 -17.46 16.73 -10.55
N SER A 31 -17.16 17.01 -9.28
CA SER A 31 -17.87 18.00 -8.46
C SER A 31 -17.16 19.36 -8.42
N GLY A 32 -16.11 19.57 -9.24
CA GLY A 32 -15.28 20.76 -9.25
C GLY A 32 -13.92 20.56 -8.56
N PRO A 33 -13.05 21.58 -8.59
CA PRO A 33 -11.70 21.49 -8.03
C PRO A 33 -11.74 21.40 -6.50
N VAL A 34 -10.77 20.66 -5.96
CA VAL A 34 -10.50 20.61 -4.52
C VAL A 34 -9.93 21.95 -4.06
N ASP A 35 -10.55 22.58 -3.05
CA ASP A 35 -10.12 23.86 -2.50
C ASP A 35 -9.07 23.68 -1.39
N ARG A 36 -9.35 22.79 -0.44
CA ARG A 36 -8.50 22.54 0.75
C ARG A 36 -8.66 21.11 1.23
N VAL A 37 -7.58 20.62 1.83
CA VAL A 37 -7.50 19.28 2.41
C VAL A 37 -6.92 19.37 3.82
N TRP A 38 -7.59 18.76 4.79
CA TRP A 38 -7.06 18.54 6.13
C TRP A 38 -6.88 17.05 6.37
N VAL A 39 -5.78 16.69 7.02
CA VAL A 39 -5.47 15.30 7.36
C VAL A 39 -5.24 15.22 8.87
N SER A 40 -6.02 14.35 9.53
CA SER A 40 -5.82 13.98 10.92
C SER A 40 -5.71 12.46 11.05
N PRO A 41 -5.21 11.93 12.19
CA PRO A 41 -5.17 10.48 12.39
C PRO A 41 -6.53 9.82 12.13
N GLY A 42 -6.60 8.98 11.09
CA GLY A 42 -7.81 8.23 10.71
C GLY A 42 -8.87 9.00 9.90
N HIS A 43 -8.69 10.30 9.62
CA HIS A 43 -9.71 11.12 8.95
C HIS A 43 -9.10 12.08 7.92
N VAL A 44 -9.76 12.20 6.77
CA VAL A 44 -9.41 13.14 5.71
C VAL A 44 -10.64 14.02 5.44
N TYR A 45 -10.42 15.33 5.43
CA TYR A 45 -11.46 16.33 5.19
C TYR A 45 -11.12 17.07 3.91
N ILE A 46 -12.09 17.15 2.99
CA ILE A 46 -11.89 17.77 1.69
C ILE A 46 -13.01 18.78 1.46
N THR A 47 -12.64 19.99 1.07
CA THR A 47 -13.64 21.00 0.66
C THR A 47 -13.59 21.27 -0.83
N ILE A 48 -14.78 21.50 -1.39
CA ILE A 48 -14.99 21.89 -2.79
C ILE A 48 -15.90 23.12 -2.88
N ASN A 49 -16.07 23.64 -4.09
CA ASN A 49 -16.96 24.75 -4.42
C ASN A 49 -16.65 26.02 -3.61
N GLY A 50 -15.38 26.45 -3.64
CA GLY A 50 -14.90 27.63 -2.92
C GLY A 50 -14.85 27.45 -1.40
N GLY A 51 -14.84 26.22 -0.90
CA GLY A 51 -14.85 25.88 0.52
C GLY A 51 -16.23 25.81 1.17
N THR A 52 -17.32 25.82 0.40
CA THR A 52 -18.70 25.80 0.92
C THR A 52 -19.26 24.40 1.14
N HIS A 53 -18.59 23.39 0.59
CA HIS A 53 -18.96 21.99 0.73
C HIS A 53 -17.80 21.24 1.38
N LEU A 54 -18.11 20.37 2.34
CA LEU A 54 -17.18 19.53 3.09
C LEU A 54 -17.57 18.06 2.88
N TYR A 55 -16.58 17.26 2.53
CA TYR A 55 -16.66 15.81 2.51
C TYR A 55 -15.64 15.22 3.48
N THR A 56 -16.04 14.14 4.14
CA THR A 56 -15.17 13.39 5.04
C THR A 56 -15.00 11.93 4.63
N PHE A 57 -13.75 11.50 4.75
CA PHE A 57 -13.29 10.15 4.46
C PHE A 57 -12.63 9.59 5.71
N ASP A 58 -13.35 8.69 6.37
CA ASP A 58 -12.94 8.08 7.63
C ASP A 58 -12.33 6.70 7.40
N THR A 59 -11.40 6.31 8.25
CA THR A 59 -10.86 4.95 8.31
C THR A 59 -11.81 4.07 9.14
N LYS A 60 -12.53 3.13 8.50
CA LYS A 60 -13.38 2.15 9.19
C LYS A 60 -12.84 0.71 9.01
N PRO A 61 -13.07 -0.22 9.96
CA PRO A 61 -12.70 -1.62 9.81
C PRO A 61 -13.41 -2.25 8.61
N THR A 62 -12.75 -3.19 7.93
CA THR A 62 -13.31 -3.90 6.76
C THR A 62 -14.59 -4.66 7.06
N SER A 63 -14.92 -4.95 8.32
CA SER A 63 -16.21 -5.57 8.69
C SER A 63 -17.40 -4.62 8.57
N LYS A 64 -17.15 -3.31 8.50
CA LYS A 64 -18.16 -2.24 8.44
C LYS A 64 -18.13 -1.44 7.14
N THR A 65 -17.42 -1.92 6.11
CA THR A 65 -17.41 -1.31 4.76
C THR A 65 -18.74 -1.42 4.03
N HIS A 66 -19.74 -2.16 4.51
CA HIS A 66 -21.10 -2.05 3.96
C HIS A 66 -21.85 -0.78 4.42
N GLU A 67 -21.35 -0.07 5.43
CA GLU A 67 -21.92 1.16 5.99
C GLU A 67 -21.03 2.40 5.70
N GLU A 68 -20.41 2.47 4.52
CA GLU A 68 -19.39 3.50 4.21
C GLU A 68 -19.92 4.93 4.39
N ASN A 69 -21.14 5.19 3.91
CA ASN A 69 -21.79 6.51 3.93
C ASN A 69 -22.49 6.82 5.27
N ARG A 70 -22.52 5.89 6.23
CA ARG A 70 -23.25 6.10 7.48
C ARG A 70 -22.48 7.03 8.40
N GLY A 71 -23.15 8.12 8.83
CA GLY A 71 -22.67 9.00 9.90
C GLY A 71 -21.41 9.79 9.57
N CYS A 72 -21.21 10.13 8.30
CA CYS A 72 -20.11 11.00 7.86
C CYS A 72 -20.35 12.47 8.26
N LEU A 73 -19.27 13.23 8.39
CA LEU A 73 -19.29 14.67 8.60
C LEU A 73 -19.29 15.39 7.24
N ASP A 74 -20.38 15.26 6.49
CA ASP A 74 -20.53 15.98 5.23
C ASP A 74 -21.40 17.22 5.46
N LEU A 75 -20.94 18.37 4.97
CA LEU A 75 -21.67 19.63 5.02
C LEU A 75 -21.79 20.18 3.60
N ALA A 76 -22.98 20.61 3.20
CA ALA A 76 -23.22 21.21 1.89
C ALA A 76 -23.89 22.58 2.06
N ASP A 77 -23.79 23.40 1.02
CA ASP A 77 -24.46 24.70 0.91
C ASP A 77 -24.23 25.64 2.12
N LEU A 78 -22.99 25.69 2.61
CA LEU A 78 -22.65 26.60 3.71
C LEU A 78 -22.68 28.06 3.24
N ASP A 79 -23.34 28.92 4.02
CA ASP A 79 -23.43 30.37 3.76
C ASP A 79 -22.05 31.04 3.65
N HIS A 80 -21.08 30.51 4.40
CA HIS A 80 -19.71 30.99 4.42
C HIS A 80 -18.73 29.81 4.29
N PRO A 81 -17.63 30.00 3.55
CA PRO A 81 -16.68 28.93 3.33
C PRO A 81 -15.96 28.55 4.62
N ILE A 82 -15.58 27.28 4.70
CA ILE A 82 -14.76 26.74 5.79
C ILE A 82 -13.38 27.40 5.73
N LEU A 83 -13.00 27.97 6.87
CA LEU A 83 -11.69 28.54 7.09
C LEU A 83 -10.69 27.46 7.50
N ASP A 84 -11.04 26.64 8.50
CA ASP A 84 -10.12 25.66 9.08
C ASP A 84 -10.87 24.53 9.78
N ILE A 85 -10.19 23.38 9.91
CA ILE A 85 -10.65 22.23 10.71
C ILE A 85 -9.59 21.93 11.76
N LEU A 86 -9.94 22.16 13.02
CA LEU A 86 -9.02 22.03 14.14
C LEU A 86 -9.32 20.73 14.89
N VAL A 87 -8.30 19.91 15.11
CA VAL A 87 -8.40 18.66 15.88
C VAL A 87 -7.56 18.78 17.15
N SER A 88 -8.10 18.32 18.28
CA SER A 88 -7.35 18.38 19.54
C SER A 88 -6.30 17.28 19.62
N SER A 89 -5.06 17.62 19.99
CA SER A 89 -4.00 16.62 20.25
C SER A 89 -4.27 15.76 21.48
N SER A 90 -5.12 16.23 22.41
CA SER A 90 -5.57 15.44 23.58
C SER A 90 -6.68 14.46 23.24
N ASN A 91 -7.44 14.71 22.18
CA ASN A 91 -8.57 13.89 21.76
C ASN A 91 -8.79 14.04 20.25
N TYR A 92 -8.22 13.12 19.48
CA TYR A 92 -8.31 13.11 18.02
C TYR A 92 -9.73 12.85 17.49
N SER A 93 -10.65 12.40 18.34
CA SER A 93 -12.06 12.22 17.97
C SER A 93 -12.83 13.53 17.90
N LEU A 94 -12.27 14.64 18.38
CA LEU A 94 -12.96 15.93 18.45
C LEU A 94 -12.42 16.88 17.38
N ALA A 95 -13.31 17.28 16.47
CA ALA A 95 -13.02 18.21 15.37
C ALA A 95 -13.87 19.48 15.50
N TYR A 96 -13.24 20.63 15.26
CA TYR A 96 -13.90 21.93 15.19
C TYR A 96 -13.87 22.42 13.75
N VAL A 97 -15.03 22.46 13.11
CA VAL A 97 -15.20 23.01 11.77
C VAL A 97 -15.50 24.50 11.91
N VAL A 98 -14.60 25.35 11.39
CA VAL A 98 -14.64 26.80 11.56
C VAL A 98 -14.92 27.47 10.23
N GLN A 99 -15.97 28.29 10.16
CA GLN A 99 -16.30 29.09 8.98
C GLN A 99 -15.72 30.50 9.05
N ARG A 100 -15.58 31.18 7.90
CA ARG A 100 -15.01 32.54 7.82
C ARG A 100 -15.80 33.61 8.59
N ASN A 101 -17.10 33.43 8.81
CA ASN A 101 -17.91 34.33 9.65
C ASN A 101 -17.66 34.13 11.16
N GLY A 102 -16.82 33.18 11.54
CA GLY A 102 -16.53 32.85 12.94
C GLY A 102 -17.51 31.85 13.55
N HIS A 103 -18.42 31.26 12.77
CA HIS A 103 -19.26 30.17 13.23
C HIS A 103 -18.44 28.88 13.38
N VAL A 104 -18.59 28.20 14.51
CA VAL A 104 -17.86 26.96 14.83
C VAL A 104 -18.84 25.84 15.13
N GLN A 105 -18.65 24.71 14.45
CA GLN A 105 -19.35 23.45 14.74
C GLN A 105 -18.37 22.46 15.34
N CYS A 106 -18.66 21.98 16.55
CA CYS A 106 -17.87 20.98 17.27
C CYS A 106 -18.48 19.60 17.05
N TRP A 107 -17.68 18.68 16.51
CA TRP A 107 -18.07 17.34 16.13
C TRP A 107 -17.22 16.30 16.81
N LYS A 108 -17.84 15.21 17.25
CA LYS A 108 -17.18 14.09 17.90
C LYS A 108 -17.38 12.81 17.12
N PHE A 109 -16.27 12.14 16.80
CA PHE A 109 -16.26 10.80 16.24
C PHE A 109 -16.47 9.77 17.36
N ARG A 110 -17.51 8.96 17.24
CA ARG A 110 -17.93 8.03 18.30
C ARG A 110 -17.39 6.63 18.07
N SER A 111 -17.48 5.79 19.10
CA SER A 111 -17.11 4.38 19.03
C SER A 111 -17.94 3.55 18.03
N ASP A 112 -19.13 4.04 17.66
CA ASP A 112 -19.95 3.45 16.59
C ASP A 112 -19.46 3.80 15.18
N LEU A 113 -18.35 4.57 15.07
CA LEU A 113 -17.73 5.07 13.84
C LEU A 113 -18.59 6.09 13.08
N THR A 114 -19.33 6.91 13.83
CA THR A 114 -20.13 8.01 13.28
C THR A 114 -19.77 9.34 13.93
N TRP A 115 -19.90 10.41 13.15
CA TRP A 115 -19.77 11.78 13.59
C TRP A 115 -21.08 12.26 14.23
N MET A 116 -20.95 12.89 15.40
CA MET A 116 -22.04 13.51 16.11
C MET A 116 -21.72 14.98 16.37
N LEU A 117 -22.63 15.86 16.02
CA LEU A 117 -22.52 17.26 16.41
C LEU A 117 -22.72 17.37 17.92
N VAL A 118 -21.71 17.91 18.60
CA VAL A 118 -21.73 18.14 20.04
C VAL A 118 -22.28 19.54 20.35
N LYS A 119 -21.80 20.56 19.64
CA LYS A 119 -22.12 21.96 19.96
C LYS A 119 -21.87 22.91 18.79
N ARG A 120 -22.53 24.07 18.82
CA ARG A 120 -22.28 25.21 17.94
C ARG A 120 -22.05 26.48 18.76
N PHE A 121 -21.16 27.35 18.29
CA PHE A 121 -20.92 28.65 18.90
C PHE A 121 -20.24 29.60 17.92
N ASP A 122 -20.36 30.90 18.16
CA ASP A 122 -19.69 31.93 17.35
C ASP A 122 -18.49 32.51 18.10
N LEU A 123 -17.41 32.76 17.36
CA LEU A 123 -16.18 33.39 17.87
C LEU A 123 -16.29 34.92 17.89
N CYS A 124 -16.83 35.47 16.81
CA CYS A 124 -16.94 36.90 16.60
C CYS A 124 -18.15 37.46 17.35
N ASN A 125 -17.93 38.49 18.17
CA ASN A 125 -19.01 39.20 18.86
C ASN A 125 -19.55 40.40 18.07
N VAL A 126 -18.87 40.78 16.98
CA VAL A 126 -19.20 41.97 16.18
C VAL A 126 -19.75 41.53 14.83
N ASN A 127 -20.95 42.02 14.51
CA ASN A 127 -21.61 41.74 13.23
C ASN A 127 -20.69 42.08 12.04
N ARG A 128 -20.69 41.21 11.02
CA ARG A 128 -19.85 41.31 9.81
C ARG A 128 -18.34 41.22 10.05
N SER A 129 -17.90 40.72 11.20
CA SER A 129 -16.50 40.37 11.38
C SER A 129 -16.17 39.06 10.67
N GLU A 130 -14.94 38.93 10.21
CA GLU A 130 -14.45 37.74 9.53
C GLU A 130 -13.24 37.17 10.26
N VAL A 131 -13.18 35.87 10.43
CA VAL A 131 -11.99 35.18 10.92
C VAL A 131 -11.08 34.89 9.74
N THR A 132 -9.81 35.27 9.86
CA THR A 132 -8.81 35.15 8.79
C THR A 132 -7.72 34.13 9.08
N SER A 133 -7.52 33.78 10.35
CA SER A 133 -6.62 32.72 10.79
C SER A 133 -7.07 32.28 12.18
N ILE A 134 -6.98 30.99 12.48
CA ILE A 134 -7.36 30.42 13.77
C ILE A 134 -6.41 29.28 14.13
N CYS A 135 -6.20 29.05 15.42
CA CYS A 135 -5.54 27.84 15.90
C CYS A 135 -6.12 27.39 17.24
N LEU A 136 -6.04 26.08 17.50
CA LEU A 136 -6.37 25.47 18.77
C LEU A 136 -5.10 25.15 19.56
N HIS A 137 -4.99 25.66 20.78
CA HIS A 137 -3.93 25.27 21.69
C HIS A 137 -4.45 24.20 22.66
N SER A 138 -4.30 22.92 22.31
CA SER A 138 -4.83 21.80 23.11
C SER A 138 -4.34 21.80 24.55
N GLY A 139 -3.07 22.12 24.82
CA GLY A 139 -2.54 22.19 26.19
C GLY A 139 -3.13 23.30 27.07
N GLN A 140 -3.77 24.31 26.48
CA GLN A 140 -4.42 25.42 27.20
C GLN A 140 -5.95 25.39 27.03
N ALA A 141 -6.48 24.41 26.29
CA ALA A 141 -7.88 24.36 25.90
C ALA A 141 -8.39 25.74 25.42
N THR A 142 -7.65 26.39 24.51
CA THR A 142 -7.95 27.76 24.12
C THR A 142 -7.85 27.92 22.60
N LEU A 143 -8.87 28.53 22.01
CA LEU A 143 -8.86 28.98 20.63
C LEU A 143 -8.26 30.38 20.55
N TYR A 144 -7.36 30.60 19.60
CA TYR A 144 -6.81 31.90 19.24
C TYR A 144 -7.13 32.20 17.79
N TRP A 145 -7.55 33.41 17.46
CA TRP A 145 -7.86 33.77 16.08
C TRP A 145 -7.55 35.23 15.74
N CYS A 146 -7.35 35.49 14.46
CA CYS A 146 -7.26 36.82 13.88
C CYS A 146 -8.62 37.21 13.29
N GLU A 147 -9.25 38.19 13.93
CA GLU A 147 -10.55 38.76 13.56
C GLU A 147 -10.34 40.05 12.75
N ARG A 148 -10.90 40.10 11.55
CA ARG A 148 -11.07 41.32 10.77
C ARG A 148 -12.36 41.99 11.19
N ARG A 149 -12.26 43.24 11.67
CA ARG A 149 -13.41 44.04 12.06
C ARG A 149 -13.80 45.00 10.95
N PRO A 150 -15.11 45.17 10.68
CA PRO A 150 -15.58 46.21 9.78
C PRO A 150 -15.29 47.58 10.39
N THR A 151 -14.63 48.46 9.63
CA THR A 151 -14.35 49.85 10.01
C THR A 151 -15.02 50.81 9.03
N ILE A 152 -15.40 51.99 9.52
CA ILE A 152 -15.95 53.08 8.68
C ILE A 152 -14.89 53.60 7.70
N SER A 153 -13.60 53.48 8.05
CA SER A 153 -12.46 53.71 7.17
C SER A 153 -12.14 52.47 6.32
N ASP A 154 -11.77 52.63 5.05
CA ASP A 154 -11.29 51.57 4.14
C ASP A 154 -10.06 50.79 4.65
N VAL A 155 -9.43 51.25 5.72
CA VAL A 155 -8.33 50.55 6.39
C VAL A 155 -8.88 49.47 7.32
N ALA A 156 -8.98 48.24 6.81
CA ALA A 156 -9.39 47.08 7.58
C ALA A 156 -8.57 46.94 8.87
N ASN A 157 -9.27 46.85 10.00
CA ASN A 157 -8.64 46.72 11.32
C ASN A 157 -8.71 45.27 11.80
N TYR A 158 -7.58 44.72 12.26
CA TYR A 158 -7.51 43.35 12.76
C TYR A 158 -7.27 43.32 14.27
N SER A 159 -7.72 42.25 14.90
CA SER A 159 -7.50 41.98 16.31
C SER A 159 -7.20 40.50 16.51
N ILE A 160 -6.29 40.19 17.42
CA ILE A 160 -6.07 38.82 17.89
C ILE A 160 -6.90 38.61 19.13
N CYS A 161 -7.76 37.61 19.06
CA CYS A 161 -8.69 37.25 20.11
C CYS A 161 -8.36 35.84 20.62
N LYS A 162 -8.78 35.56 21.85
CA LYS A 162 -8.73 34.23 22.46
C LYS A 162 -10.04 33.89 23.16
N ARG A 163 -10.33 32.60 23.24
CA ARG A 163 -11.48 32.06 23.99
C ARG A 163 -11.13 30.70 24.55
N GLN A 164 -11.30 30.55 25.86
CA GLN A 164 -11.13 29.26 26.52
C GLN A 164 -12.31 28.35 26.19
N ILE A 165 -12.00 27.12 25.80
CA ILE A 165 -12.95 26.06 25.52
C ILE A 165 -12.95 25.05 26.67
N ASP A 166 -14.11 24.49 27.00
CA ASP A 166 -14.18 23.39 27.95
C ASP A 166 -13.78 22.08 27.27
N VAL A 167 -12.98 21.27 27.95
CA VAL A 167 -12.50 19.95 27.49
C VAL A 167 -13.31 18.82 28.12
N ASP A 168 -14.06 19.10 29.19
CA ASP A 168 -14.83 18.09 29.93
C ASP A 168 -16.15 17.74 29.22
N GLU A 169 -16.21 16.53 28.68
CA GLU A 169 -17.29 16.06 27.82
C GLU A 169 -18.60 15.70 28.57
N ASP A 170 -18.54 15.52 29.90
CA ASP A 170 -19.67 14.98 30.69
C ASP A 170 -20.58 16.05 31.33
N LYS A 171 -20.22 17.33 31.22
CA LYS A 171 -21.04 18.42 31.76
C LYS A 171 -21.97 18.97 30.68
N ARG A 172 -23.21 18.47 30.67
CA ARG A 172 -24.33 18.92 29.82
C ARG A 172 -24.86 20.33 30.14
N SER A 173 -24.03 21.28 30.55
CA SER A 173 -24.44 22.67 30.73
C SER A 173 -24.09 23.51 29.48
N ALA A 174 -25.11 24.16 28.92
CA ALA A 174 -24.99 25.00 27.73
C ALA A 174 -24.16 26.30 27.93
N LYS A 175 -23.53 26.53 29.09
CA LYS A 175 -22.95 27.82 29.49
C LYS A 175 -21.41 27.92 29.55
N ASP A 176 -20.66 26.87 29.20
CA ASP A 176 -19.27 26.77 29.73
C ASP A 176 -18.13 27.13 28.76
N TYR A 177 -18.32 28.08 27.84
CA TYR A 177 -17.17 28.67 27.14
C TYR A 177 -16.83 30.02 27.73
N GLY A 178 -15.52 30.26 27.95
CA GLY A 178 -15.02 31.52 28.46
C GLY A 178 -15.45 32.70 27.56
N SER A 179 -15.41 33.91 28.10
CA SER A 179 -15.64 35.11 27.31
C SER A 179 -14.53 35.29 26.27
N THR A 180 -14.90 35.79 25.09
CA THR A 180 -13.94 36.23 24.09
C THR A 180 -13.13 37.40 24.64
N GLN A 181 -11.80 37.28 24.61
CA GLN A 181 -10.86 38.29 25.07
C GLN A 181 -9.96 38.73 23.92
N VAL A 182 -9.74 40.04 23.78
CA VAL A 182 -8.78 40.59 22.80
C VAL A 182 -7.41 40.66 23.48
N ILE A 183 -6.38 40.09 22.85
CA ILE A 183 -4.99 40.15 23.34
C ILE A 183 -4.14 41.15 22.56
N LEU A 184 -4.44 41.37 21.28
CA LEU A 184 -3.77 42.35 20.42
C LEU A 184 -4.82 43.07 19.58
N GLN A 185 -4.82 44.39 19.59
CA GLN A 185 -5.72 45.21 18.76
C GLN A 185 -4.92 46.09 17.79
N ASN A 186 -5.63 46.66 16.83
CA ASN A 186 -5.08 47.58 15.84
C ASN A 186 -3.93 47.00 15.02
N CYS A 187 -3.92 45.67 14.85
CA CYS A 187 -2.89 44.98 14.09
C CYS A 187 -3.26 44.91 12.59
N PRO A 188 -2.27 44.75 11.71
CA PRO A 188 -2.50 44.31 10.34
C PRO A 188 -2.97 42.86 10.33
N SER A 189 -3.33 42.36 9.14
CA SER A 189 -3.62 40.95 8.94
C SER A 189 -2.50 40.09 9.51
N ALA A 190 -2.86 39.03 10.23
CA ALA A 190 -1.91 38.15 10.88
C ALA A 190 -2.36 36.69 10.81
N ALA A 191 -1.38 35.78 10.87
CA ALA A 191 -1.64 34.37 11.10
C ALA A 191 -1.27 34.00 12.53
N VAL A 192 -2.05 33.10 13.13
CA VAL A 192 -1.84 32.62 14.50
C VAL A 192 -1.51 31.13 14.49
N TYR A 193 -0.50 30.74 15.26
CA TYR A 193 -0.04 29.36 15.38
C TYR A 193 0.20 29.01 16.84
N PRO A 194 -0.20 27.81 17.31
CA PRO A 194 0.01 27.42 18.69
C PRO A 194 1.46 26.95 18.88
N VAL A 195 2.16 27.51 19.86
CA VAL A 195 3.50 27.08 20.29
C VAL A 195 3.43 26.50 21.69
N SER A 196 4.41 25.68 22.11
CA SER A 196 4.34 24.85 23.32
C SER A 196 3.75 25.52 24.58
N PHE A 197 4.07 26.79 24.85
CA PHE A 197 3.58 27.53 26.02
C PHE A 197 2.80 28.81 25.67
N GLY A 198 2.35 28.99 24.43
CA GLY A 198 1.72 30.24 23.99
C GLY A 198 1.25 30.25 22.53
N VAL A 199 1.19 31.45 21.94
CA VAL A 199 0.78 31.63 20.55
C VAL A 199 1.78 32.49 19.80
N ALA A 200 2.14 32.08 18.59
CA ALA A 200 2.90 32.88 17.64
C ALA A 200 1.95 33.64 16.72
N ILE A 201 2.14 34.96 16.63
CA ILE A 201 1.37 35.87 15.78
C ILE A 201 2.32 36.38 14.69
N VAL A 202 2.10 35.92 13.46
CA VAL A 202 2.89 36.31 12.29
C VAL A 202 2.20 37.45 11.56
N ILE A 203 2.86 38.60 11.48
CA ILE A 203 2.31 39.81 10.87
C ILE A 203 2.47 39.78 9.35
N LYS A 204 1.35 39.82 8.61
CA LYS A 204 1.29 39.82 7.14
C LYS A 204 1.15 41.25 6.60
N LEU A 205 2.29 41.91 6.38
CA LEU A 205 2.31 43.24 5.75
C LEU A 205 2.17 43.13 4.22
N LYS A 206 1.43 44.05 3.61
CA LYS A 206 1.31 44.20 2.15
C LYS A 206 1.71 45.62 1.74
N PRO A 207 2.86 45.83 1.05
CA PRO A 207 3.89 44.84 0.72
C PRO A 207 4.66 44.35 1.97
N PRO A 208 5.29 43.15 1.93
CA PRO A 208 6.08 42.63 3.05
C PRO A 208 7.37 43.45 3.18
N LEU A 209 7.46 44.25 4.25
CA LEU A 209 8.58 45.14 4.49
C LEU A 209 9.71 44.45 5.26
N VAL A 210 9.36 43.79 6.35
CA VAL A 210 10.24 43.01 7.21
C VAL A 210 9.43 41.89 7.84
N SER A 211 10.07 40.75 8.08
CA SER A 211 9.48 39.66 8.84
C SER A 211 9.27 40.06 10.29
N MET A 212 8.02 39.92 10.77
CA MET A 212 7.65 40.25 12.13
C MET A 212 6.82 39.13 12.77
N VAL A 213 7.32 38.58 13.88
CA VAL A 213 6.66 37.52 14.68
C VAL A 213 6.56 37.96 16.12
N ILE A 214 5.35 37.98 16.66
CA ILE A 214 5.09 38.24 18.08
C ILE A 214 4.78 36.91 18.75
N LEU A 215 5.58 36.54 19.74
CA LEU A 215 5.37 35.36 20.57
C LEU A 215 4.73 35.83 21.88
N TRP A 216 3.48 35.44 22.08
CA TRP A 216 2.72 35.74 23.28
C TRP A 216 2.73 34.53 24.21
N LEU A 217 3.47 34.63 25.30
CA LEU A 217 3.77 33.54 26.22
C LEU A 217 3.08 33.77 27.58
N PRO A 218 1.80 33.35 27.73
CA PRO A 218 1.00 33.65 28.90
C PRO A 218 1.57 33.10 30.20
N ILE A 219 2.11 31.88 30.13
CA ILE A 219 2.63 31.14 31.29
C ILE A 219 3.89 31.84 31.83
N ALA A 220 4.77 32.30 30.93
CA ALA A 220 5.98 33.02 31.29
C ALA A 220 5.73 34.51 31.61
N SER A 221 4.52 35.02 31.39
CA SER A 221 4.19 36.45 31.44
C SER A 221 5.11 37.32 30.59
N LYS A 222 5.43 36.84 29.39
CA LYS A 222 6.36 37.49 28.45
C LYS A 222 5.73 37.67 27.08
N VAL A 223 6.09 38.77 26.43
CA VAL A 223 5.84 38.99 25.01
C VAL A 223 7.17 39.26 24.34
N VAL A 224 7.48 38.45 23.33
CA VAL A 224 8.73 38.54 22.60
C VAL A 224 8.43 38.88 21.15
N ILE A 225 9.07 39.92 20.63
CA ILE A 225 8.83 40.40 19.28
C ILE A 225 10.10 40.24 18.48
N ASN A 226 9.97 39.58 17.34
CA ASN A 226 11.05 39.32 16.42
C ASN A 226 10.84 40.17 15.18
N VAL A 227 11.80 41.04 14.86
CA VAL A 227 11.79 41.90 13.67
C VAL A 227 13.06 41.61 12.89
N GLY A 228 12.96 40.84 11.81
CA GLY A 228 14.13 40.28 11.15
C GLY A 228 15.00 39.51 12.17
N PRO A 229 16.34 39.65 12.15
CA PRO A 229 17.21 38.95 13.10
C PRO A 229 17.10 39.47 14.55
N HIS A 230 16.47 40.63 14.79
CA HIS A 230 16.41 41.21 16.13
C HIS A 230 15.26 40.68 16.97
N GLN A 231 15.55 40.51 18.27
CA GLN A 231 14.59 40.18 19.30
C GLN A 231 14.42 41.38 20.22
N VAL A 232 13.18 41.73 20.51
CA VAL A 232 12.81 42.68 21.55
C VAL A 232 11.91 41.95 22.52
N GLU A 233 12.39 41.78 23.75
CA GLU A 233 11.56 41.29 24.84
C GLU A 233 10.89 42.49 25.52
N LEU A 234 9.59 42.36 25.78
CA LEU A 234 8.86 43.33 26.58
C LEU A 234 8.62 42.72 27.96
N PRO A 235 9.53 42.94 28.92
CA PRO A 235 9.28 42.58 30.31
C PRO A 235 8.10 43.41 30.84
N GLU A 236 7.31 42.83 31.74
CA GLU A 236 6.27 43.53 32.52
C GLU A 236 4.96 43.91 31.81
N LEU A 237 4.75 43.61 30.52
CA LEU A 237 3.38 43.57 29.98
C LEU A 237 2.67 42.34 30.52
N GLY A 238 1.96 42.50 31.64
CA GLY A 238 1.11 41.45 32.18
C GLY A 238 0.20 40.89 31.08
N THR A 239 0.04 39.57 31.02
CA THR A 239 -0.75 38.84 30.01
C THR A 239 -2.25 39.13 30.04
N ARG A 240 -2.67 40.00 30.97
CA ARG A 240 -4.02 40.56 31.11
C ARG A 240 -4.18 41.92 30.44
N GLN A 241 -3.10 42.58 30.03
CA GLN A 241 -3.16 43.91 29.43
C GLN A 241 -3.30 43.80 27.91
N LEU A 242 -4.30 44.49 27.38
CA LEU A 242 -4.53 44.59 25.94
C LEU A 242 -3.34 45.29 25.27
N ILE A 243 -2.74 44.63 24.27
CA ILE A 243 -1.62 45.18 23.52
C ILE A 243 -2.16 45.97 22.32
N ASP A 244 -1.71 47.21 22.15
CA ASP A 244 -1.96 47.99 20.93
C ASP A 244 -0.78 47.86 19.96
N PHE A 245 -1.03 47.25 18.80
CA PHE A 245 0.01 47.06 17.79
C PHE A 245 0.53 48.38 17.23
N ARG A 246 -0.28 49.45 17.14
CA ARG A 246 0.20 50.75 16.63
C ARG A 246 1.28 51.33 17.54
N SER A 247 1.00 51.35 18.85
CA SER A 247 1.96 51.77 19.87
C SER A 247 3.23 50.93 19.83
N LEU A 248 3.08 49.62 19.59
CA LEU A 248 4.21 48.72 19.44
C LEU A 248 5.02 48.99 18.18
N ALA A 249 4.37 49.19 17.04
CA ALA A 249 5.00 49.49 15.76
C ALA A 249 5.81 50.80 15.83
N PHE A 250 5.30 51.82 16.53
CA PHE A 250 6.06 53.06 16.77
C PHE A 250 7.34 52.83 17.58
N LYS A 251 7.30 51.98 18.61
CA LYS A 251 8.50 51.61 19.38
C LYS A 251 9.52 50.83 18.53
N LEU A 252 9.05 50.04 17.57
CA LEU A 252 9.87 49.19 16.71
C LEU A 252 10.28 49.84 15.39
N ILE A 253 9.89 51.10 15.14
CA ILE A 253 10.08 51.74 13.84
C ILE A 253 11.57 51.84 13.48
N GLY A 254 12.45 52.09 14.44
CA GLY A 254 13.90 52.16 14.23
C GLY A 254 14.46 50.84 13.66
N TYR A 255 14.13 49.71 14.30
CA TYR A 255 14.52 48.38 13.81
C TYR A 255 13.90 48.07 12.44
N THR A 256 12.65 48.45 12.23
CA THR A 256 11.91 48.16 10.99
C THR A 256 12.47 48.96 9.81
N VAL A 257 12.96 50.19 10.03
CA VAL A 257 13.54 51.05 8.99
C VAL A 257 14.93 50.57 8.59
N GLN A 258 15.75 50.13 9.56
CA GLN A 258 17.13 49.67 9.31
C GLN A 258 17.22 48.37 8.49
N MET A 259 16.15 47.55 8.45
CA MET A 259 16.17 46.19 7.91
C MET A 259 15.64 46.02 6.47
N LYS A 260 15.00 47.04 5.90
CA LYS A 260 14.32 46.89 4.59
C LYS A 260 15.35 46.91 3.44
N PRO A 261 15.18 46.12 2.37
CA PRO A 261 14.16 45.07 2.12
C PRO A 261 14.68 43.63 2.27
N GLU A 262 15.90 43.45 2.79
CA GLU A 262 16.61 42.15 2.81
C GLU A 262 15.87 41.08 3.64
N HIS A 263 15.31 41.45 4.78
CA HIS A 263 14.60 40.53 5.68
C HIS A 263 13.08 40.49 5.49
N LYS A 264 12.59 40.80 4.27
CA LYS A 264 11.16 40.62 3.92
C LYS A 264 10.75 39.15 4.13
N MET A 265 9.55 38.92 4.64
CA MET A 265 9.05 37.54 4.83
C MET A 265 8.60 36.95 3.50
N THR A 266 9.19 35.81 3.12
CA THR A 266 8.87 35.08 1.89
C THR A 266 8.06 33.82 2.16
N GLY A 267 8.21 33.22 3.35
CA GLY A 267 7.52 32.00 3.72
C GLY A 267 7.30 31.87 5.22
N VAL A 268 6.26 31.11 5.58
CA VAL A 268 6.01 30.69 6.96
C VAL A 268 5.49 29.26 6.93
N THR A 269 5.93 28.44 7.87
CA THR A 269 5.41 27.09 8.07
C THR A 269 5.36 26.74 9.54
N TYR A 270 4.51 25.79 9.88
CA TYR A 270 4.23 25.37 11.24
C TYR A 270 4.25 23.84 11.32
N ASP A 271 4.95 23.31 12.31
CA ASP A 271 4.99 21.88 12.59
C ASP A 271 4.04 21.57 13.77
N PRO A 272 2.91 20.89 13.54
CA PRO A 272 1.95 20.55 14.58
C PRO A 272 2.43 19.48 15.56
N GLN A 273 3.51 18.74 15.26
CA GLN A 273 4.08 17.75 16.17
C GLN A 273 5.00 18.40 17.20
N THR A 274 5.91 19.26 16.72
CA THR A 274 6.90 19.93 17.56
C THR A 274 6.37 21.26 18.12
N MET A 275 5.24 21.74 17.60
CA MET A 275 4.66 23.07 17.89
C MET A 275 5.63 24.22 17.59
N GLU A 276 6.44 24.05 16.55
CA GLU A 276 7.46 25.02 16.14
C GLU A 276 6.99 25.83 14.92
N ILE A 277 7.29 27.12 14.92
CA ILE A 277 7.02 27.99 13.78
C ILE A 277 8.32 28.36 13.09
N THR A 278 8.35 28.25 11.77
CA THR A 278 9.52 28.53 10.94
C THR A 278 9.21 29.66 9.97
N VAL A 279 10.07 30.68 9.94
CA VAL A 279 9.95 31.84 9.06
C VAL A 279 11.11 31.86 8.09
N ILE A 280 10.80 32.05 6.81
CA ILE A 280 11.78 32.19 5.74
C ILE A 280 11.77 33.65 5.27
N ASP A 281 12.96 34.25 5.16
CA ASP A 281 13.13 35.63 4.67
C ASP A 281 13.60 35.71 3.20
N GLY A 282 13.73 36.94 2.70
CA GLY A 282 14.13 37.24 1.32
C GLY A 282 15.52 36.78 0.93
N GLN A 283 16.38 36.48 1.89
CA GLN A 283 17.75 35.99 1.69
C GLN A 283 17.87 34.49 1.96
N THR A 284 16.74 33.77 1.92
CA THR A 284 16.62 32.34 2.24
C THR A 284 17.09 31.97 3.65
N ASN A 285 17.09 32.92 4.58
CA ASN A 285 17.37 32.63 5.98
C ASN A 285 16.12 32.06 6.64
N VAL A 286 16.31 30.92 7.29
CA VAL A 286 15.32 30.15 8.02
C VAL A 286 15.51 30.44 9.50
N ARG A 287 14.44 30.89 10.14
CA ARG A 287 14.37 31.08 11.60
C ARG A 287 13.27 30.22 12.17
N THR A 288 13.64 29.25 12.98
CA THR A 288 12.68 28.43 13.73
C THR A 288 12.54 29.00 15.12
N PHE A 289 11.30 29.13 15.60
CA PHE A 289 10.99 29.54 16.96
C PHE A 289 10.32 28.36 17.66
N SER A 290 10.99 27.85 18.69
CA SER A 290 10.47 26.87 19.62
C SER A 290 10.55 27.43 21.03
N ASP A 291 9.52 27.19 21.84
CA ASP A 291 9.49 27.66 23.22
C ASP A 291 9.70 26.47 24.17
N THR A 292 10.83 26.47 24.87
CA THR A 292 11.10 25.55 25.98
C THR A 292 10.74 26.25 27.29
N LYS A 293 10.41 25.49 28.36
CA LYS A 293 9.89 26.03 29.64
C LYS A 293 10.67 27.23 30.24
N SER A 294 11.92 27.45 29.83
CA SER A 294 12.79 28.53 30.32
C SER A 294 13.34 29.47 29.24
N SER A 295 13.26 29.14 27.95
CA SER A 295 13.88 29.94 26.88
C SER A 295 13.30 29.68 25.49
N LEU A 296 13.24 30.73 24.69
CA LEU A 296 12.97 30.65 23.25
C LEU A 296 14.23 30.18 22.53
N GLN A 297 14.20 28.97 21.97
CA GLN A 297 15.26 28.51 21.09
C GLN A 297 15.00 29.03 19.68
N LYS A 298 16.06 29.60 19.11
CA LYS A 298 16.10 30.07 17.73
C LYS A 298 17.22 29.34 17.00
N SER A 299 16.86 28.60 15.97
CA SER A 299 17.84 28.16 14.98
C SER A 299 17.85 29.13 13.81
N TYR A 300 19.04 29.47 13.36
CA TYR A 300 19.27 30.28 12.18
C TYR A 300 20.04 29.45 11.17
N GLN A 301 19.45 29.21 10.02
CA GLN A 301 20.06 28.44 8.94
C GLN A 301 19.85 29.19 7.63
N LYS A 302 20.84 29.17 6.75
CA LYS A 302 20.69 29.68 5.39
C LYS A 302 20.48 28.52 4.43
N LEU A 303 19.43 28.56 3.61
CA LEU A 303 19.24 27.56 2.56
C LEU A 303 20.18 27.87 1.41
N ASP A 304 20.71 26.83 0.75
CA ASP A 304 21.54 27.02 -0.44
C ASP A 304 20.71 27.70 -1.55
N ALA A 305 21.11 28.93 -1.88
CA ALA A 305 20.36 29.79 -2.79
C ALA A 305 20.54 29.37 -4.26
N LYS A 306 21.56 28.55 -4.58
CA LYS A 306 21.83 28.09 -5.94
C LYS A 306 20.72 27.21 -6.51
N ASP A 307 19.94 26.59 -5.63
CA ASP A 307 18.95 25.59 -6.01
C ASP A 307 17.59 26.21 -6.36
N PHE A 308 17.36 27.49 -6.02
CA PHE A 308 16.14 28.20 -6.40
C PHE A 308 16.25 28.74 -7.83
N GLN A 309 15.59 28.08 -8.78
CA GLN A 309 15.48 28.59 -10.16
C GLN A 309 14.65 29.88 -10.19
N GLU A 310 15.13 30.92 -10.90
CA GLU A 310 14.53 32.26 -10.90
C GLU A 310 13.10 32.33 -11.50
N THR A 311 12.61 31.26 -12.13
CA THR A 311 11.39 31.27 -12.95
C THR A 311 10.11 30.97 -12.19
N GLU A 312 10.16 30.19 -11.09
CA GLU A 312 8.95 29.72 -10.40
C GLU A 312 8.90 30.19 -8.94
N ARG A 313 7.72 30.64 -8.48
CA ARG A 313 7.53 31.11 -7.10
C ARG A 313 7.09 29.96 -6.21
N VAL A 314 7.68 29.88 -5.02
CA VAL A 314 7.23 28.98 -3.96
C VAL A 314 5.77 29.30 -3.61
N ILE A 315 4.89 28.31 -3.74
CA ILE A 315 3.46 28.44 -3.42
C ILE A 315 3.22 28.23 -1.93
N ASN A 316 3.95 27.31 -1.29
CA ASN A 316 3.82 27.03 0.13
C ASN A 316 5.09 26.39 0.72
N TRP A 317 5.15 26.34 2.05
CA TRP A 317 6.24 25.72 2.81
C TRP A 317 5.68 24.70 3.79
N ILE A 318 6.31 23.52 3.87
CA ILE A 318 5.94 22.47 4.83
C ILE A 318 7.17 22.14 5.67
N LYS A 319 6.98 21.91 6.97
CA LYS A 319 8.01 21.36 7.85
C LYS A 319 7.57 19.99 8.35
N PHE A 320 8.51 19.05 8.38
CA PHE A 320 8.27 17.70 8.88
C PHE A 320 9.55 16.99 9.32
N GLN A 321 9.59 16.49 10.56
CA GLN A 321 10.69 15.66 11.10
C GLN A 321 12.11 16.17 10.81
N GLY A 322 12.33 17.48 10.96
CA GLY A 322 13.64 18.11 10.70
C GLY A 322 13.94 18.39 9.23
N PHE A 323 12.97 18.22 8.34
CA PHE A 323 13.05 18.64 6.94
C PHE A 323 12.14 19.84 6.67
N LEU A 324 12.60 20.73 5.81
CA LEU A 324 11.85 21.88 5.31
C LEU A 324 11.62 21.72 3.81
N ALA A 325 10.37 21.70 3.39
CA ALA A 325 9.96 21.56 2.00
C ALA A 325 9.53 22.91 1.41
N ALA A 326 10.16 23.31 0.31
CA ALA A 326 9.67 24.39 -0.56
C ALA A 326 8.80 23.77 -1.66
N VAL A 327 7.54 24.18 -1.74
CA VAL A 327 6.58 23.61 -2.69
C VAL A 327 6.41 24.59 -3.85
N PHE A 328 6.67 24.13 -5.07
CA PHE A 328 6.39 24.82 -6.34
C PHE A 328 5.21 24.13 -7.02
N LYS A 329 4.69 24.68 -8.13
CA LYS A 329 3.63 24.00 -8.88
C LYS A 329 4.15 22.76 -9.60
N SER A 330 5.41 22.78 -10.03
CA SER A 330 6.00 21.69 -10.82
C SER A 330 6.76 20.65 -9.99
N HIS A 331 7.29 21.02 -8.83
CA HIS A 331 8.15 20.16 -8.00
C HIS A 331 8.18 20.60 -6.54
N ILE A 332 8.78 19.77 -5.67
CA ILE A 332 8.99 20.01 -4.25
C ILE A 332 10.47 19.84 -3.94
N MET A 333 11.10 20.85 -3.34
CA MET A 333 12.49 20.79 -2.90
C MET A 333 12.54 20.54 -1.40
N LEU A 334 13.30 19.54 -0.98
CA LEU A 334 13.43 19.13 0.43
C LEU A 334 14.80 19.51 0.96
N PHE A 335 14.83 20.34 1.99
CA PHE A 335 16.04 20.78 2.66
C PHE A 335 16.15 20.14 4.04
N ASP A 336 17.36 19.77 4.42
CA ASP A 336 17.69 19.39 5.79
C ASP A 336 17.71 20.66 6.65
N GLN A 337 16.93 20.69 7.72
CA GLN A 337 16.74 21.91 8.52
C GLN A 337 18.01 22.29 9.29
N ASP A 338 18.81 21.32 9.69
CA ASP A 338 19.99 21.53 10.54
C ASP A 338 21.20 22.03 9.72
N THR A 339 21.35 21.54 8.49
CA THR A 339 22.45 21.89 7.60
C THR A 339 22.08 22.91 6.53
N GLY A 340 20.78 23.07 6.24
CA GLY A 340 20.24 23.91 5.16
C GLY A 340 20.55 23.41 3.75
N GLN A 341 21.10 22.20 3.61
CA GLN A 341 21.43 21.60 2.32
C GLN A 341 20.20 21.00 1.66
N LEU A 342 20.14 21.07 0.33
CA LEU A 342 19.15 20.35 -0.45
C LEU A 342 19.40 18.84 -0.33
N VAL A 343 18.41 18.12 0.14
CA VAL A 343 18.43 16.66 0.34
C VAL A 343 17.89 15.95 -0.89
N ASP A 344 16.75 16.42 -1.41
CA ASP A 344 16.06 15.77 -2.52
C ASP A 344 15.15 16.76 -3.26
N THR A 345 14.79 16.44 -4.50
CA THR A 345 13.80 17.17 -5.30
C THR A 345 12.80 16.19 -5.89
N LEU A 346 11.54 16.34 -5.52
CA LEU A 346 10.44 15.50 -5.97
C LEU A 346 9.71 16.22 -7.10
N ALA A 347 9.69 15.62 -8.29
CA ALA A 347 8.83 16.07 -9.38
C ALA A 347 7.35 15.85 -9.00
N SER A 348 6.46 16.65 -9.58
CA SER A 348 5.02 16.42 -9.41
C SER A 348 4.63 15.04 -9.95
N PRO A 349 3.93 14.21 -9.15
CA PRO A 349 3.45 12.93 -9.61
C PRO A 349 2.45 13.14 -10.74
N ASP A 350 2.52 12.27 -11.75
CA ASP A 350 1.59 12.25 -12.89
C ASP A 350 1.63 13.53 -13.77
N ASN A 351 2.73 14.31 -13.72
CA ASN A 351 2.93 15.57 -14.47
C ASN A 351 1.81 16.61 -14.26
N SER A 352 1.09 16.51 -13.15
CA SER A 352 0.01 17.42 -12.80
C SER A 352 0.53 18.65 -12.05
N GLU A 353 -0.17 19.79 -12.08
CA GLU A 353 0.23 20.94 -11.26
C GLU A 353 -0.10 20.68 -9.78
N ILE A 354 0.87 20.91 -8.90
CA ILE A 354 0.66 20.94 -7.45
C ILE A 354 -0.16 22.19 -7.14
N VAL A 355 -1.31 21.98 -6.50
CA VAL A 355 -2.28 23.04 -6.19
C VAL A 355 -1.92 23.69 -4.86
N ASP A 356 -1.83 22.88 -3.80
CA ASP A 356 -1.43 23.32 -2.46
C ASP A 356 -1.02 22.11 -1.59
N VAL A 357 -0.68 22.39 -0.34
CA VAL A 357 -0.29 21.42 0.68
C VAL A 357 -1.49 21.06 1.54
N CYS A 358 -1.52 19.85 2.09
CA CYS A 358 -2.57 19.48 3.04
C CYS A 358 -2.26 20.10 4.40
N HIS A 359 -3.31 20.57 5.08
CA HIS A 359 -3.23 21.01 6.46
C HIS A 359 -3.11 19.80 7.38
N LEU A 360 -1.95 19.63 8.01
CA LEU A 360 -1.68 18.52 8.91
C LEU A 360 -2.18 18.85 10.33
N CYS A 361 -3.08 18.03 10.85
CA CYS A 361 -3.49 18.09 12.25
C CYS A 361 -2.45 17.38 13.15
N PRO A 362 -2.41 17.72 14.46
CA PRO A 362 -1.53 17.04 15.42
C PRO A 362 -1.66 15.51 15.35
N GLY A 363 -0.54 14.81 15.51
CA GLY A 363 -0.47 13.34 15.45
C GLY A 363 -0.27 12.75 14.05
N THR A 364 -0.38 13.54 12.98
CA THR A 364 -0.13 13.09 11.61
C THR A 364 1.37 12.91 11.36
N MET A 365 1.80 11.73 10.88
CA MET A 365 3.22 11.35 10.78
C MET A 365 3.82 11.43 9.37
N TRP A 366 3.29 12.28 8.50
CA TRP A 366 3.82 12.47 7.15
C TRP A 366 3.46 13.85 6.60
N MET A 367 4.15 14.28 5.55
CA MET A 367 3.72 15.42 4.74
C MET A 367 2.76 14.94 3.67
N SER A 368 1.83 15.80 3.27
CA SER A 368 1.00 15.56 2.11
C SER A 368 0.71 16.84 1.35
N PHE A 369 0.53 16.69 0.05
CA PHE A 369 0.18 17.74 -0.89
C PHE A 369 -0.87 17.21 -1.84
N PHE A 370 -1.54 18.10 -2.57
CA PHE A 370 -2.52 17.69 -3.55
C PHE A 370 -2.32 18.44 -4.87
N THR A 371 -2.62 17.72 -5.93
CA THR A 371 -2.56 18.19 -7.31
C THR A 371 -3.98 18.35 -7.82
N THR A 372 -4.12 18.69 -9.11
CA THR A 372 -5.43 18.67 -9.77
C THR A 372 -6.06 17.28 -9.85
N ASN A 373 -5.28 16.21 -9.68
CA ASN A 373 -5.70 14.84 -9.98
C ASN A 373 -5.63 13.88 -8.79
N ASN A 374 -4.90 14.22 -7.71
CA ASN A 374 -4.80 13.34 -6.54
C ASN A 374 -4.22 14.04 -5.31
N ILE A 375 -4.33 13.38 -4.15
CA ILE A 375 -3.63 13.73 -2.92
C ILE A 375 -2.48 12.76 -2.72
N TYR A 376 -1.27 13.27 -2.47
CA TYR A 376 -0.06 12.47 -2.27
C TYR A 376 0.53 12.68 -0.89
N VAL A 377 1.13 11.62 -0.37
CA VAL A 377 1.90 11.58 0.87
C VAL A 377 3.38 11.47 0.52
N ILE A 378 4.20 12.32 1.13
CA ILE A 378 5.66 12.24 1.01
C ILE A 378 6.18 11.33 2.11
N GLN A 379 6.90 10.29 1.71
CA GLN A 379 7.51 9.31 2.61
C GLN A 379 9.00 9.21 2.36
N ARG A 380 9.76 9.03 3.44
CA ARG A 380 11.19 8.70 3.35
C ARG A 380 11.32 7.27 2.85
N ASN A 381 12.08 7.07 1.77
CA ASN A 381 12.43 5.74 1.30
C ASN A 381 13.31 5.09 2.37
N LYS A 382 12.85 3.97 2.94
CA LYS A 382 13.68 3.17 3.82
C LYS A 382 14.73 2.48 2.94
N GLU A 383 16.00 2.85 3.09
CA GLU A 383 17.12 2.03 2.59
C GLU A 383 17.00 0.60 3.15
N ASN A 384 17.51 -0.37 2.37
CA ASN A 384 17.37 -1.82 2.50
C ASN A 384 17.06 -2.32 3.92
N THR A 385 15.96 -3.05 4.01
CA THR A 385 15.28 -3.48 5.24
C THR A 385 16.05 -4.55 6.03
N GLU A 386 17.21 -5.01 5.56
CA GLU A 386 17.95 -6.11 6.17
C GLU A 386 18.59 -5.73 7.52
N GLU A 387 19.04 -4.49 7.73
CA GLU A 387 19.69 -4.09 8.98
C GLU A 387 18.70 -3.81 10.12
N LYS A 388 17.50 -3.29 9.83
CA LYS A 388 16.48 -2.97 10.85
C LYS A 388 15.73 -4.18 11.38
N ILE A 389 15.75 -5.32 10.69
CA ILE A 389 15.16 -6.56 11.21
C ILE A 389 15.89 -6.99 12.48
N LYS A 390 17.21 -6.73 12.61
CA LYS A 390 17.98 -7.11 13.81
C LYS A 390 17.57 -6.36 15.08
N ASP A 391 17.17 -5.09 14.99
CA ASP A 391 16.76 -4.28 16.15
C ASP A 391 15.30 -4.52 16.58
N MET A 392 14.43 -5.01 15.69
CA MET A 392 13.05 -5.40 16.05
C MET A 392 12.98 -6.73 16.83
N LEU A 393 14.08 -7.46 16.95
CA LEU A 393 14.15 -8.76 17.64
C LEU A 393 14.30 -8.66 19.17
N ALA A 394 14.17 -7.47 19.75
CA ALA A 394 13.98 -7.32 21.18
C ALA A 394 12.60 -7.92 21.57
N VAL A 395 12.65 -9.13 22.12
CA VAL A 395 11.61 -10.17 22.37
C VAL A 395 10.30 -9.73 23.05
N ASN A 396 10.08 -8.45 23.32
CA ASN A 396 8.92 -7.97 24.09
C ASN A 396 7.88 -7.19 23.27
N ASN A 397 8.09 -6.93 21.97
CA ASN A 397 7.23 -6.04 21.18
C ASN A 397 6.64 -6.68 19.91
N PHE A 398 6.39 -7.99 19.90
CA PHE A 398 5.70 -8.61 18.76
C PHE A 398 4.20 -8.28 18.80
N GLN A 399 3.67 -7.80 17.66
CA GLN A 399 2.24 -7.49 17.52
C GLN A 399 1.33 -8.71 17.70
N THR A 400 1.83 -9.92 17.46
CA THR A 400 1.09 -11.17 17.68
C THR A 400 1.99 -12.27 18.26
N LYS A 401 1.38 -13.15 19.05
CA LYS A 401 2.03 -14.36 19.60
C LYS A 401 2.54 -15.31 18.52
N ALA A 402 1.98 -15.26 17.30
CA ALA A 402 2.43 -16.07 16.17
C ALA A 402 3.82 -15.65 15.66
N VAL A 403 4.10 -14.35 15.64
CA VAL A 403 5.41 -13.82 15.23
C VAL A 403 6.45 -14.10 16.32
N GLU A 404 6.06 -13.98 17.61
CA GLU A 404 6.92 -14.39 18.73
C GLU A 404 7.27 -15.89 18.64
N LEU A 405 6.29 -16.75 18.35
CA LEU A 405 6.48 -18.18 18.20
C LEU A 405 7.39 -18.54 17.01
N GLY A 406 7.19 -17.92 15.85
CA GLY A 406 8.04 -18.15 14.67
C GLY A 406 9.50 -17.76 14.92
N TYR A 407 9.73 -16.66 15.64
CA TYR A 407 11.08 -16.26 16.04
C TYR A 407 11.71 -17.23 17.06
N LEU A 408 10.95 -17.68 18.06
CA LEU A 408 11.42 -18.65 19.04
C LEU A 408 11.76 -20.00 18.42
N GLU A 409 11.00 -20.44 17.41
CA GLU A 409 11.32 -21.64 16.62
C GLU A 409 12.59 -21.47 15.78
N GLN A 410 12.76 -20.30 15.14
CA GLN A 410 14.02 -19.99 14.46
C GLN A 410 15.20 -20.03 15.44
N LEU A 411 15.05 -19.48 16.64
CA LEU A 411 16.07 -19.57 17.69
C LEU A 411 16.30 -21.01 18.18
N LYS A 412 15.25 -21.83 18.30
CA LYS A 412 15.35 -23.26 18.66
C LYS A 412 16.22 -24.02 17.63
N THR A 413 16.11 -23.67 16.34
CA THR A 413 16.96 -24.28 15.29
C THR A 413 18.41 -23.79 15.30
N GLN A 414 18.66 -22.57 15.77
CA GLN A 414 20.00 -21.95 15.76
C GLN A 414 20.78 -22.14 17.07
N ASN A 415 20.09 -22.26 18.21
CA ASN A 415 20.67 -22.46 19.54
C ASN A 415 19.67 -23.18 20.46
N CYS A 416 19.97 -24.43 20.81
CA CYS A 416 19.12 -25.29 21.63
C CYS A 416 19.30 -24.97 23.13
N GLY A 417 18.71 -23.87 23.60
CA GLY A 417 18.74 -23.46 25.01
C GLY A 417 17.44 -23.76 25.76
N ILE A 418 17.55 -24.25 27.00
CA ILE A 418 16.44 -24.46 27.95
C ILE A 418 15.47 -23.24 28.05
N PRO A 419 15.95 -21.97 28.04
CA PRO A 419 15.07 -20.81 28.13
C PRO A 419 14.10 -20.64 26.95
N VAL A 420 14.48 -21.10 25.75
CA VAL A 420 13.66 -21.00 24.53
C VAL A 420 12.51 -22.01 24.59
N TYR A 421 12.80 -23.25 25.01
CA TYR A 421 11.79 -24.28 25.25
C TYR A 421 10.77 -23.89 26.31
N ASP A 422 11.22 -23.31 27.43
CA ASP A 422 10.32 -22.83 28.49
C ASP A 422 9.38 -21.73 27.99
N ARG A 423 9.88 -20.85 27.12
CA ARG A 423 9.09 -19.75 26.53
C ARG A 423 8.03 -20.27 25.54
N ILE A 424 8.40 -21.20 24.66
CA ILE A 424 7.48 -21.87 23.74
C ILE A 424 6.40 -22.62 24.52
N THR A 425 6.78 -23.36 25.56
CA THR A 425 5.83 -24.11 26.42
C THR A 425 4.84 -23.17 27.13
N LYS A 426 5.29 -21.99 27.59
CA LYS A 426 4.41 -20.97 28.17
C LYS A 426 3.43 -20.39 27.13
N LEU A 427 3.89 -20.14 25.90
CA LEU A 427 3.04 -19.68 24.82
C LEU A 427 1.98 -20.72 24.45
N GLY A 428 2.32 -22.01 24.44
CA GLY A 428 1.38 -23.11 24.21
C GLY A 428 0.25 -23.14 25.25
N LYS A 429 0.59 -23.07 26.53
CA LYS A 429 -0.41 -23.01 27.62
C LYS A 429 -1.31 -21.77 27.53
N ALA A 430 -0.72 -20.61 27.19
CA ALA A 430 -1.48 -19.38 27.02
C ALA A 430 -2.43 -19.46 25.80
N TRP A 431 -1.97 -20.07 24.70
CA TRP A 431 -2.79 -20.28 23.51
C TRP A 431 -3.96 -21.24 23.80
N GLU A 432 -3.74 -22.34 24.52
CA GLU A 432 -4.83 -23.26 24.89
C GLU A 432 -5.94 -22.55 25.66
N THR A 433 -5.60 -21.66 26.60
CA THR A 433 -6.60 -20.86 27.32
C THR A 433 -7.34 -19.84 26.45
N GLU A 434 -6.71 -19.33 25.40
CA GLU A 434 -7.22 -18.24 24.56
C GLU A 434 -7.94 -18.74 23.29
N SER A 435 -7.61 -19.95 22.82
CA SER A 435 -8.19 -20.63 21.64
C SER A 435 -9.70 -20.89 21.74
N SER A 436 -10.25 -20.82 22.95
CA SER A 436 -11.68 -20.95 23.26
C SER A 436 -12.47 -19.65 23.05
N ARG A 437 -11.79 -18.51 22.84
CA ARG A 437 -12.41 -17.20 22.64
C ARG A 437 -12.45 -16.83 21.15
N PRO A 438 -13.45 -16.06 20.70
CA PRO A 438 -13.47 -15.56 19.31
C PRO A 438 -12.28 -14.62 19.05
N PRO A 439 -11.67 -14.67 17.84
CA PRO A 439 -10.51 -13.85 17.51
C PRO A 439 -10.84 -12.35 17.54
N SER A 440 -9.97 -11.56 18.16
CA SER A 440 -10.17 -10.11 18.36
C SER A 440 -9.77 -9.25 17.15
N THR A 441 -9.02 -9.80 16.20
CA THR A 441 -8.53 -9.09 15.00
C THR A 441 -8.58 -10.00 13.78
N LYS A 442 -8.67 -9.41 12.58
CA LYS A 442 -8.66 -10.14 11.31
C LYS A 442 -7.35 -10.89 11.07
N LEU A 443 -6.24 -10.34 11.59
CA LEU A 443 -4.94 -11.02 11.59
C LEU A 443 -4.96 -12.25 12.51
N ALA A 444 -5.53 -12.14 13.73
CA ALA A 444 -5.68 -13.29 14.63
C ALA A 444 -6.65 -14.34 14.08
N GLU A 445 -7.73 -13.93 13.43
CA GLU A 445 -8.66 -14.81 12.72
C GLU A 445 -7.97 -15.59 11.61
N THR A 446 -7.12 -14.90 10.83
CA THR A 446 -6.33 -15.52 9.76
C THR A 446 -5.25 -16.45 10.30
N LEU A 447 -4.60 -16.10 11.42
CA LEU A 447 -3.46 -16.85 11.97
C LEU A 447 -3.86 -18.01 12.91
N ASN A 448 -5.05 -17.95 13.52
CA ASN A 448 -5.50 -18.95 14.50
C ASN A 448 -5.51 -20.40 13.98
N PRO A 449 -5.97 -20.68 12.75
CA PRO A 449 -5.92 -22.02 12.19
C PRO A 449 -4.47 -22.56 12.08
N TYR A 450 -3.51 -21.73 11.68
CA TYR A 450 -2.10 -22.10 11.57
C TYR A 450 -1.48 -22.40 12.95
N LEU A 451 -1.81 -21.58 13.96
CA LEU A 451 -1.38 -21.83 15.33
C LEU A 451 -1.95 -23.14 15.88
N ARG A 452 -3.21 -23.46 15.56
CA ARG A 452 -3.85 -24.72 15.97
C ARG A 452 -3.15 -25.92 15.39
N GLU A 453 -2.78 -25.87 14.11
CA GLU A 453 -2.07 -26.94 13.42
C GLU A 453 -0.65 -27.11 13.98
N TYR A 454 0.08 -26.02 14.17
CA TYR A 454 1.41 -26.05 14.79
C TYR A 454 1.38 -26.73 16.17
N TRP A 455 0.46 -26.35 17.06
CA TRP A 455 0.35 -26.98 18.39
C TRP A 455 -0.09 -28.44 18.32
N SER A 456 -0.88 -28.82 17.30
CA SER A 456 -1.22 -30.22 17.06
C SER A 456 0.00 -31.05 16.65
N LEU A 457 0.88 -30.50 15.81
CA LEU A 457 2.11 -31.15 15.38
C LEU A 457 3.13 -31.23 16.52
N GLU A 458 3.26 -30.19 17.33
CA GLU A 458 4.15 -30.20 18.51
C GLU A 458 3.68 -31.27 19.51
N LYS A 459 2.36 -31.41 19.74
CA LYS A 459 1.79 -32.50 20.56
C LYS A 459 2.09 -33.87 19.98
N PHE A 460 1.88 -34.06 18.68
CA PHE A 460 2.18 -35.31 17.99
C PHE A 460 3.68 -35.68 18.09
N GLN A 461 4.58 -34.70 17.94
CA GLN A 461 6.02 -34.89 18.13
C GLN A 461 6.35 -35.28 19.58
N GLN A 462 5.71 -34.64 20.57
CA GLN A 462 5.88 -34.96 21.98
C GLN A 462 5.36 -36.37 22.32
N GLU A 463 4.25 -36.80 21.72
CA GLU A 463 3.70 -38.16 21.89
C GLU A 463 4.63 -39.24 21.29
N ILE A 464 5.32 -38.92 20.20
CA ILE A 464 6.38 -39.76 19.62
C ILE A 464 7.60 -39.82 20.56
N LEU A 465 8.09 -38.67 21.02
CA LEU A 465 9.26 -38.57 21.91
C LEU A 465 9.03 -39.23 23.28
N ASN A 466 7.82 -39.12 23.81
CA ASN A 466 7.42 -39.72 25.09
C ASN A 466 7.03 -41.19 24.97
N GLY A 467 7.18 -41.80 23.78
CA GLY A 467 6.94 -43.23 23.56
C GLY A 467 5.48 -43.68 23.71
N THR A 468 4.53 -42.74 23.69
CA THR A 468 3.10 -43.03 23.83
C THR A 468 2.50 -43.53 22.51
N LEU A 469 3.10 -43.11 21.38
CA LEU A 469 2.90 -43.66 20.05
C LEU A 469 4.11 -44.54 19.68
N VAL A 470 3.91 -45.85 19.62
CA VAL A 470 4.93 -46.78 19.12
C VAL A 470 5.00 -46.65 17.61
N LEU A 471 5.96 -45.87 17.11
CA LEU A 471 6.37 -45.97 15.71
C LEU A 471 6.97 -47.37 15.48
N PRO A 472 6.57 -48.11 14.43
CA PRO A 472 7.24 -49.35 14.04
C PRO A 472 8.74 -49.10 13.97
N SER A 473 9.53 -49.99 14.60
CA SER A 473 10.96 -49.78 14.84
C SER A 473 11.71 -49.32 13.59
N VAL A 474 12.66 -48.41 13.82
CA VAL A 474 13.63 -47.87 12.87
C VAL A 474 14.48 -48.98 12.25
N CYS A 475 13.92 -49.59 11.21
CA CYS A 475 14.51 -50.23 10.03
C CYS A 475 13.30 -50.85 9.33
N PRO A 476 12.87 -50.38 8.16
CA PRO A 476 11.88 -51.14 7.42
C PRO A 476 12.47 -52.54 7.21
N GLY A 477 11.73 -53.58 7.60
CA GLY A 477 11.75 -54.82 6.82
C GLY A 477 11.46 -54.46 5.35
N ASP A 478 11.73 -55.38 4.43
CA ASP A 478 11.60 -55.21 2.97
C ASP A 478 10.67 -54.04 2.56
N ILE A 479 11.22 -53.02 1.90
CA ILE A 479 10.50 -51.79 1.51
C ILE A 479 9.23 -52.13 0.72
N GLU A 480 9.23 -53.25 0.00
CA GLU A 480 8.05 -53.79 -0.68
C GLU A 480 6.90 -54.12 0.30
N GLU A 481 7.18 -54.73 1.45
CA GLU A 481 6.18 -55.07 2.48
C GLU A 481 5.56 -53.82 3.11
N GLU A 482 6.37 -52.79 3.34
CA GLU A 482 5.94 -51.52 3.93
C GLU A 482 5.07 -50.68 2.99
N VAL A 483 5.43 -50.60 1.70
CA VAL A 483 4.60 -49.96 0.67
C VAL A 483 3.30 -50.74 0.46
N LEU A 484 3.35 -52.09 0.46
CA LEU A 484 2.16 -52.94 0.39
C LEU A 484 1.25 -52.76 1.61
N ARG A 485 1.80 -52.53 2.80
CA ARG A 485 1.05 -52.21 4.02
C ARG A 485 0.30 -50.88 3.89
N VAL A 486 0.89 -49.87 3.24
CA VAL A 486 0.19 -48.59 2.97
C VAL A 486 -0.97 -48.77 1.99
N LEU A 487 -0.76 -49.59 0.94
CA LEU A 487 -1.73 -49.84 -0.13
C LEU A 487 -2.81 -50.89 0.21
N SER A 488 -2.68 -51.60 1.33
CA SER A 488 -3.64 -52.62 1.74
C SER A 488 -4.92 -51.98 2.32
N PRO A 489 -6.12 -52.41 1.88
CA PRO A 489 -7.37 -51.91 2.44
C PRO A 489 -7.58 -52.31 3.90
N GLU A 490 -6.92 -53.37 4.39
CA GLU A 490 -7.11 -53.96 5.72
C GLU A 490 -6.19 -53.39 6.82
N THR A 491 -5.35 -52.39 6.49
CA THR A 491 -4.36 -51.83 7.42
C THR A 491 -5.00 -51.00 8.54
N SER A 492 -4.51 -51.17 9.78
CA SER A 492 -4.91 -50.42 10.98
C SER A 492 -4.55 -48.93 10.98
N MET A 493 -3.78 -48.47 9.98
CA MET A 493 -3.32 -47.08 9.85
C MET A 493 -4.44 -46.16 9.37
N SER A 494 -4.56 -44.99 10.02
CA SER A 494 -5.40 -43.89 9.55
C SER A 494 -4.93 -43.37 8.18
N MET A 495 -5.81 -42.72 7.42
CA MET A 495 -5.46 -42.15 6.10
C MET A 495 -4.32 -41.11 6.19
N SER A 496 -4.31 -40.28 7.23
CA SER A 496 -3.22 -39.34 7.49
C SER A 496 -1.91 -40.05 7.85
N GLY A 497 -1.98 -41.16 8.59
CA GLY A 497 -0.82 -42.01 8.88
C GLY A 497 -0.24 -42.69 7.64
N ARG A 498 -1.11 -43.16 6.74
CA ARG A 498 -0.71 -43.72 5.43
C ARG A 498 0.00 -42.67 4.57
N GLN A 499 -0.54 -41.45 4.49
CA GLN A 499 0.06 -40.33 3.76
C GLN A 499 1.44 -39.98 4.30
N ALA A 500 1.57 -39.77 5.62
CA ALA A 500 2.84 -39.42 6.25
C ALA A 500 3.91 -40.51 6.09
N TRP A 501 3.52 -41.79 6.15
CA TRP A 501 4.44 -42.91 5.97
C TRP A 501 4.92 -43.05 4.52
N LEU A 502 4.02 -42.90 3.55
CA LEU A 502 4.39 -42.92 2.14
C LEU A 502 5.34 -41.75 1.79
N LEU A 503 5.05 -40.55 2.31
CA LEU A 503 5.92 -39.37 2.18
C LEU A 503 7.32 -39.65 2.72
N LEU A 504 7.42 -40.24 3.92
CA LEU A 504 8.70 -40.58 4.55
C LEU A 504 9.48 -41.64 3.75
N LEU A 505 8.79 -42.67 3.23
CA LEU A 505 9.42 -43.71 2.42
C LEU A 505 9.90 -43.16 1.08
N ALA A 506 9.10 -42.33 0.41
CA ALA A 506 9.44 -41.75 -0.88
C ALA A 506 10.57 -40.69 -0.78
N ASP A 507 10.66 -39.97 0.34
CA ASP A 507 11.77 -39.06 0.60
C ASP A 507 13.11 -39.81 0.75
N LYS A 508 13.10 -40.97 1.42
CA LYS A 508 14.30 -41.79 1.64
C LYS A 508 14.67 -42.72 0.48
N TYR A 509 13.68 -43.31 -0.18
CA TYR A 509 13.86 -44.34 -1.23
C TYR A 509 12.97 -44.08 -2.47
N PRO A 510 13.14 -42.92 -3.15
CA PRO A 510 12.22 -42.48 -4.20
C PRO A 510 12.09 -43.45 -5.38
N GLN A 511 13.20 -44.07 -5.81
CA GLN A 511 13.21 -45.00 -6.95
C GLN A 511 12.57 -46.35 -6.60
N GLU A 512 12.85 -46.89 -5.43
CA GLU A 512 12.32 -48.19 -4.98
C GLU A 512 10.82 -48.10 -4.70
N VAL A 513 10.39 -47.05 -4.00
CA VAL A 513 8.96 -46.80 -3.77
C VAL A 513 8.22 -46.62 -5.10
N LEU A 514 8.78 -45.88 -6.05
CA LEU A 514 8.16 -45.71 -7.36
C LEU A 514 8.08 -47.04 -8.12
N ALA A 515 9.14 -47.86 -8.12
CA ALA A 515 9.14 -49.16 -8.78
C ALA A 515 8.08 -50.10 -8.20
N ILE A 516 7.88 -50.07 -6.87
CA ILE A 516 6.83 -50.83 -6.20
C ILE A 516 5.45 -50.27 -6.58
N LEU A 517 5.24 -48.96 -6.54
CA LEU A 517 3.97 -48.34 -6.96
C LEU A 517 3.62 -48.70 -8.42
N MET A 518 4.60 -48.66 -9.31
CA MET A 518 4.47 -49.08 -10.71
C MET A 518 4.02 -50.54 -10.84
N LYS A 519 4.70 -51.45 -10.14
CA LYS A 519 4.38 -52.89 -10.14
C LYS A 519 2.99 -53.19 -9.57
N GLN A 520 2.59 -52.47 -8.52
CA GLN A 520 1.36 -52.78 -7.78
C GLN A 520 0.11 -52.08 -8.34
N LEU A 521 0.25 -50.95 -9.04
CA LEU A 521 -0.84 -50.18 -9.65
C LEU A 521 -0.99 -50.43 -11.15
N ASP A 522 0.11 -50.77 -11.84
CA ASP A 522 0.18 -50.98 -13.30
C ASP A 522 -0.59 -49.93 -14.11
N PHE A 523 0.06 -48.80 -14.36
CA PHE A 523 -0.50 -47.72 -15.18
C PHE A 523 -0.07 -47.80 -16.65
N ASP A 524 0.43 -48.96 -17.11
CA ASP A 524 0.79 -49.17 -18.53
C ASP A 524 -0.33 -49.84 -19.33
N THR A 525 -1.36 -50.37 -18.67
CA THR A 525 -2.53 -51.00 -19.31
C THR A 525 -3.83 -50.40 -18.78
N GLU A 526 -4.87 -50.40 -19.63
CA GLU A 526 -6.22 -49.96 -19.24
C GLU A 526 -7.03 -51.09 -18.55
N ASP A 527 -6.51 -52.32 -18.56
CA ASP A 527 -7.15 -53.53 -18.01
C ASP A 527 -6.80 -53.73 -16.53
N ILE A 528 -7.57 -53.09 -15.65
CA ILE A 528 -7.32 -53.09 -14.20
C ILE A 528 -8.01 -54.30 -13.53
N SER A 529 -7.22 -55.18 -12.91
CA SER A 529 -7.75 -56.30 -12.12
C SER A 529 -8.46 -55.84 -10.85
N PRO A 530 -9.40 -56.62 -10.28
CA PRO A 530 -10.14 -56.22 -9.07
C PRO A 530 -9.26 -56.00 -7.84
N SER A 531 -8.12 -56.70 -7.73
CA SER A 531 -7.14 -56.47 -6.65
C SER A 531 -6.35 -55.17 -6.84
N GLN A 532 -6.03 -54.79 -8.08
CA GLN A 532 -5.43 -53.49 -8.40
C GLN A 532 -6.43 -52.34 -8.16
N LEU A 533 -7.70 -52.53 -8.50
CA LEU A 533 -8.75 -51.53 -8.29
C LEU A 533 -8.88 -51.14 -6.80
N GLN A 534 -8.78 -52.11 -5.88
CA GLN A 534 -8.80 -51.83 -4.43
C GLN A 534 -7.60 -50.97 -3.98
N ARG A 535 -6.42 -51.19 -4.57
CA ARG A 535 -5.20 -50.41 -4.26
C ARG A 535 -5.28 -49.00 -4.84
N TRP A 536 -5.80 -48.86 -6.05
CA TRP A 536 -6.12 -47.55 -6.65
C TRP A 536 -7.12 -46.77 -5.80
N GLN A 537 -8.13 -47.43 -5.25
CA GLN A 537 -9.10 -46.79 -4.35
C GLN A 537 -8.45 -46.26 -3.07
N CYS A 538 -7.37 -46.89 -2.57
CA CYS A 538 -6.62 -46.37 -1.44
C CYS A 538 -5.93 -45.05 -1.78
N ILE A 539 -5.30 -44.95 -2.95
CA ILE A 539 -4.61 -43.73 -3.42
C ILE A 539 -5.59 -42.60 -3.77
N LEU A 540 -6.73 -42.96 -4.34
CA LEU A 540 -7.75 -42.02 -4.82
C LEU A 540 -8.83 -41.67 -3.77
N ALA A 541 -8.70 -42.16 -2.53
CA ALA A 541 -9.65 -41.89 -1.46
C ALA A 541 -9.76 -40.39 -1.14
N LYS A 542 -10.97 -39.91 -0.81
CA LYS A 542 -11.21 -38.52 -0.39
C LYS A 542 -10.87 -38.34 1.08
N ASP A 543 -10.15 -37.27 1.43
CA ASP A 543 -9.84 -36.92 2.82
C ASP A 543 -11.13 -36.64 3.61
N SER A 544 -11.28 -37.25 4.79
CA SER A 544 -12.49 -37.14 5.61
C SER A 544 -12.57 -35.88 6.48
N VAL A 545 -11.61 -34.94 6.41
CA VAL A 545 -11.71 -33.64 7.07
C VAL A 545 -11.00 -32.58 6.23
N VAL A 546 -11.77 -31.75 5.53
CA VAL A 546 -11.24 -30.56 4.86
C VAL A 546 -10.97 -29.51 5.94
N SER A 547 -9.73 -29.42 6.41
CA SER A 547 -9.25 -28.24 7.14
C SER A 547 -9.11 -27.09 6.14
N PRO A 548 -9.69 -25.90 6.40
CA PRO A 548 -9.78 -24.84 5.39
C PRO A 548 -8.46 -24.11 5.11
N VAL A 549 -7.31 -24.57 5.63
CA VAL A 549 -6.08 -23.76 5.69
C VAL A 549 -4.84 -24.40 5.05
N SER A 550 -4.87 -25.64 4.55
CA SER A 550 -3.67 -26.16 3.88
C SER A 550 -3.95 -27.22 2.83
N THR A 551 -3.72 -26.87 1.57
CA THR A 551 -3.48 -27.80 0.45
C THR A 551 -2.02 -28.28 0.39
N LYS A 552 -1.16 -27.93 1.37
CA LYS A 552 0.28 -28.21 1.32
C LYS A 552 0.84 -29.12 2.41
N VAL A 553 0.13 -29.39 3.52
CA VAL A 553 0.70 -30.18 4.64
C VAL A 553 0.19 -31.62 4.69
N ALA A 554 -1.01 -31.91 4.20
CA ALA A 554 -1.44 -33.27 3.90
C ALA A 554 -1.59 -33.38 2.38
N VAL A 555 -0.48 -33.65 1.69
CA VAL A 555 -0.53 -33.93 0.25
C VAL A 555 -1.21 -35.29 0.12
N PRO A 556 -2.40 -35.38 -0.50
CA PRO A 556 -3.07 -36.66 -0.63
C PRO A 556 -2.18 -37.61 -1.45
N MET A 557 -2.37 -38.92 -1.27
CA MET A 557 -1.48 -39.92 -1.87
C MET A 557 -1.38 -39.77 -3.39
N PHE A 558 -2.47 -39.39 -4.05
CA PHE A 558 -2.48 -39.07 -5.48
C PHE A 558 -1.49 -37.96 -5.86
N GLU A 559 -1.56 -36.80 -5.21
CA GLU A 559 -0.68 -35.66 -5.47
C GLU A 559 0.77 -36.01 -5.14
N HIS A 560 1.00 -36.82 -4.10
CA HIS A 560 2.35 -37.25 -3.76
C HIS A 560 2.93 -38.21 -4.81
N THR A 561 2.15 -39.16 -5.31
CA THR A 561 2.55 -40.04 -6.42
C THR A 561 2.80 -39.23 -7.70
N CYS A 562 2.00 -38.20 -7.99
CA CYS A 562 2.23 -37.30 -9.13
C CYS A 562 3.58 -36.58 -9.02
N ARG A 563 3.91 -36.04 -7.83
CA ARG A 563 5.21 -35.39 -7.59
C ARG A 563 6.37 -36.36 -7.74
N LEU A 564 6.25 -37.57 -7.19
CA LEU A 564 7.29 -38.59 -7.28
C LEU A 564 7.53 -39.01 -8.73
N LEU A 565 6.46 -39.25 -9.50
CA LEU A 565 6.52 -39.54 -10.93
C LEU A 565 7.17 -38.39 -11.71
N PHE A 566 6.78 -37.15 -11.44
CA PHE A 566 7.34 -35.98 -12.11
C PHE A 566 8.84 -35.77 -11.82
N ILE A 567 9.31 -36.15 -10.62
CA ILE A 567 10.72 -36.02 -10.27
C ILE A 567 11.55 -37.16 -10.86
N VAL A 568 11.08 -38.41 -10.76
CA VAL A 568 11.88 -39.61 -11.05
C VAL A 568 11.63 -40.18 -12.45
N GLN A 569 10.39 -40.21 -12.93
CA GLN A 569 10.03 -40.77 -14.24
C GLN A 569 8.85 -40.02 -14.89
N PRO A 570 9.09 -38.81 -15.44
CA PRO A 570 8.03 -37.92 -15.91
C PRO A 570 7.22 -38.49 -17.07
N SER A 571 7.84 -39.31 -17.92
CA SER A 571 7.21 -39.95 -19.09
C SER A 571 6.00 -40.84 -18.75
N LYS A 572 5.91 -41.32 -17.50
CA LYS A 572 4.81 -42.16 -17.03
C LYS A 572 3.68 -41.40 -16.34
N LEU A 573 3.89 -40.12 -16.03
CA LEU A 573 2.95 -39.30 -15.27
C LEU A 573 1.59 -39.14 -15.98
N VAL A 574 1.61 -38.87 -17.29
CA VAL A 574 0.39 -38.67 -18.09
C VAL A 574 -0.47 -39.94 -18.07
N ASN A 575 0.15 -41.11 -18.23
CA ASN A 575 -0.55 -42.40 -18.18
C ASN A 575 -1.13 -42.67 -16.79
N PHE A 576 -0.39 -42.38 -15.71
CA PHE A 576 -0.89 -42.51 -14.34
C PHE A 576 -2.16 -41.66 -14.11
N VAL A 577 -2.15 -40.40 -14.53
CA VAL A 577 -3.31 -39.50 -14.39
C VAL A 577 -4.48 -39.96 -15.27
N LYS A 578 -4.21 -40.45 -16.49
CA LYS A 578 -5.21 -41.03 -17.39
C LYS A 578 -5.93 -42.22 -16.76
N ILE A 579 -5.17 -43.16 -16.16
CA ILE A 579 -5.72 -44.34 -15.48
C ILE A 579 -6.49 -43.94 -14.21
N ALA A 580 -5.98 -42.98 -13.42
CA ALA A 580 -6.69 -42.44 -12.27
C ALA A 580 -8.05 -41.83 -12.66
N GLN A 581 -8.10 -41.11 -13.78
CA GLN A 581 -9.33 -40.54 -14.31
C GLN A 581 -10.28 -41.64 -14.81
N LEU A 582 -9.78 -42.65 -15.54
CA LEU A 582 -10.57 -43.78 -16.03
C LEU A 582 -11.25 -44.56 -14.89
N ILE A 583 -10.53 -44.80 -13.78
CA ILE A 583 -11.09 -45.46 -12.58
C ILE A 583 -12.19 -44.62 -11.94
N ASN A 584 -11.99 -43.30 -11.87
CA ASN A 584 -13.01 -42.39 -11.34
C ASN A 584 -14.26 -42.36 -12.23
N ASP A 585 -14.09 -42.35 -13.55
CA ASP A 585 -15.18 -42.35 -14.52
C ASP A 585 -16.00 -43.66 -14.49
N GLN A 586 -15.37 -44.79 -14.17
CA GLN A 586 -16.07 -46.06 -13.92
C GLN A 586 -16.93 -46.03 -12.64
N ARG A 587 -16.56 -45.20 -11.65
CA ARG A 587 -17.27 -45.08 -10.36
C ARG A 587 -18.48 -44.14 -10.43
N VAL A 588 -18.43 -43.13 -11.29
CA VAL A 588 -19.48 -42.11 -11.46
C VAL A 588 -20.39 -42.54 -12.61
N GLY A 589 -21.60 -43.02 -12.29
CA GLY A 589 -22.55 -43.58 -13.26
C GLY A 589 -22.92 -42.71 -14.48
N VAL A 590 -23.61 -43.35 -15.43
CA VAL A 590 -23.79 -43.05 -16.87
C VAL A 590 -24.43 -41.69 -17.29
N SER A 591 -24.50 -40.67 -16.42
CA SER A 591 -25.10 -39.39 -16.83
C SER A 591 -24.09 -38.50 -17.58
N ALA A 592 -24.41 -38.12 -18.82
CA ALA A 592 -23.54 -37.33 -19.70
C ALA A 592 -23.24 -35.91 -19.17
N PHE A 593 -24.11 -35.36 -18.32
CA PHE A 593 -23.95 -34.02 -17.74
C PHE A 593 -22.99 -33.97 -16.56
N ILE A 594 -22.86 -35.07 -15.79
CA ILE A 594 -21.88 -35.18 -14.70
C ILE A 594 -20.47 -35.45 -15.24
N ARG A 595 -20.35 -36.17 -16.37
CA ARG A 595 -19.07 -36.49 -17.00
C ARG A 595 -18.24 -35.24 -17.33
N ARG A 596 -18.80 -34.23 -18.01
CA ARG A 596 -18.03 -33.02 -18.38
C ARG A 596 -17.48 -32.23 -17.19
N ARG A 597 -18.18 -32.24 -16.04
CA ARG A 597 -17.78 -31.47 -14.85
C ARG A 597 -16.88 -32.27 -13.89
N GLN A 598 -16.79 -33.59 -14.06
CA GLN A 598 -15.95 -34.49 -13.23
C GLN A 598 -14.77 -35.11 -14.00
N ALA A 599 -14.76 -35.05 -15.34
CA ALA A 599 -13.70 -35.58 -16.21
C ALA A 599 -12.35 -34.86 -16.06
N LEU A 600 -12.33 -33.62 -15.55
CA LEU A 600 -11.12 -32.79 -15.48
C LEU A 600 -10.50 -32.73 -14.06
N GLN A 601 -11.10 -33.39 -13.07
CA GLN A 601 -10.65 -33.23 -11.67
C GLN A 601 -9.23 -33.74 -11.41
N TYR A 602 -8.82 -34.88 -11.98
CA TYR A 602 -7.48 -35.42 -11.70
C TYR A 602 -6.39 -34.77 -12.54
N TYR A 603 -6.70 -34.32 -13.76
CA TYR A 603 -5.78 -33.51 -14.57
C TYR A 603 -5.51 -32.15 -13.93
N ASP A 604 -6.55 -31.45 -13.45
CA ASP A 604 -6.40 -30.19 -12.71
C ASP A 604 -5.61 -30.37 -11.41
N ARG A 605 -5.94 -31.41 -10.63
CA ARG A 605 -5.23 -31.72 -9.38
C ARG A 605 -3.76 -32.07 -9.61
N ALA A 606 -3.46 -32.81 -10.68
CA ALA A 606 -2.09 -33.13 -11.06
C ALA A 606 -1.30 -31.84 -11.31
N ILE A 607 -1.76 -30.96 -12.22
CA ILE A 607 -1.06 -29.72 -12.55
C ILE A 607 -0.84 -28.83 -11.32
N MET A 608 -1.85 -28.70 -10.45
CA MET A 608 -1.75 -27.87 -9.24
C MET A 608 -0.77 -28.40 -8.19
N CYS A 609 -0.36 -29.66 -8.28
CA CYS A 609 0.56 -30.26 -7.32
C CYS A 609 2.00 -30.43 -7.83
N LEU A 610 2.26 -30.25 -9.12
CA LEU A 610 3.61 -30.44 -9.68
C LEU A 610 4.59 -29.35 -9.20
N PRO A 611 5.84 -29.71 -8.85
CA PRO A 611 6.89 -28.75 -8.52
C PRO A 611 7.45 -28.11 -9.80
N ASP A 612 8.34 -27.10 -9.65
CA ASP A 612 8.97 -26.43 -10.78
C ASP A 612 9.73 -27.42 -11.67
N LEU A 613 9.72 -27.18 -13.00
CA LEU A 613 10.33 -28.05 -14.01
C LEU A 613 11.83 -28.36 -13.74
N SER A 614 12.54 -27.43 -13.08
CA SER A 614 13.94 -27.59 -12.69
C SER A 614 14.19 -28.65 -11.61
N THR A 615 13.16 -29.10 -10.90
CA THR A 615 13.26 -30.12 -9.84
C THR A 615 13.22 -31.55 -10.36
N SER A 616 12.88 -31.74 -11.65
CA SER A 616 12.85 -33.07 -12.27
C SER A 616 14.25 -33.58 -12.60
N GLN A 617 14.47 -34.88 -12.45
CA GLN A 617 15.72 -35.54 -12.83
C GLN A 617 15.94 -35.53 -14.35
N CYS A 618 14.89 -35.39 -15.15
CA CYS A 618 14.96 -35.34 -16.61
C CYS A 618 14.03 -34.26 -17.19
N ILE A 619 14.54 -33.04 -17.29
CA ILE A 619 13.80 -31.88 -17.84
C ILE A 619 13.23 -32.16 -19.24
N LYS A 620 13.98 -32.90 -20.08
CA LYS A 620 13.56 -33.24 -21.45
C LYS A 620 12.33 -34.14 -21.52
N GLU A 621 12.09 -34.97 -20.50
CA GLU A 621 10.87 -35.79 -20.38
C GLU A 621 9.77 -35.08 -19.59
N ALA A 622 10.13 -34.21 -18.65
CA ALA A 622 9.20 -33.48 -17.80
C ALA A 622 8.42 -32.39 -18.55
N THR A 623 9.08 -31.66 -19.46
CA THR A 623 8.44 -30.63 -20.29
C THR A 623 7.27 -31.18 -21.12
N PRO A 624 7.43 -32.24 -21.94
CA PRO A 624 6.32 -32.79 -22.71
C PRO A 624 5.23 -33.41 -21.82
N ALA A 625 5.59 -34.04 -20.70
CA ALA A 625 4.61 -34.59 -19.75
C ALA A 625 3.76 -33.50 -19.10
N TYR A 626 4.38 -32.38 -18.68
CA TYR A 626 3.67 -31.22 -18.13
C TYR A 626 2.74 -30.58 -19.15
N VAL A 627 3.23 -30.38 -20.38
CA VAL A 627 2.45 -29.78 -21.47
C VAL A 627 1.25 -30.66 -21.84
N GLN A 628 1.43 -31.98 -21.93
CA GLN A 628 0.32 -32.90 -22.21
C GLN A 628 -0.73 -32.89 -21.10
N LEU A 629 -0.34 -32.81 -19.83
CA LEU A 629 -1.28 -32.64 -18.72
C LEU A 629 -2.02 -31.31 -18.80
N LEU A 630 -1.32 -30.22 -19.10
CA LEU A 630 -1.89 -28.87 -19.23
C LEU A 630 -2.90 -28.76 -20.36
N LEU A 631 -2.65 -29.44 -21.48
CA LEU A 631 -3.62 -29.51 -22.58
C LEU A 631 -4.81 -30.42 -22.19
N ALA A 632 -4.56 -31.52 -21.48
CA ALA A 632 -5.61 -32.43 -21.02
C ALA A 632 -6.50 -31.87 -19.90
N SER A 633 -6.10 -30.78 -19.23
CA SER A 633 -6.93 -30.12 -18.22
C SER A 633 -7.95 -29.13 -18.78
N GLU A 634 -7.84 -28.76 -20.07
CA GLU A 634 -8.76 -27.84 -20.76
C GLU A 634 -9.00 -26.50 -20.03
N GLN A 635 -8.01 -26.01 -19.26
CA GLN A 635 -8.12 -24.72 -18.58
C GLN A 635 -8.10 -23.55 -19.58
N ASP A 636 -8.78 -22.44 -19.23
CA ASP A 636 -8.79 -21.23 -20.06
C ASP A 636 -7.36 -20.73 -20.35
N GLY A 637 -6.99 -20.70 -21.63
CA GLY A 637 -5.67 -20.25 -22.12
C GLY A 637 -4.54 -21.26 -21.88
N CYS A 638 -4.85 -22.54 -21.67
CA CYS A 638 -3.86 -23.62 -21.51
C CYS A 638 -2.92 -23.74 -22.73
N GLU A 639 -3.38 -23.43 -23.94
CA GLU A 639 -2.61 -23.53 -25.18
C GLU A 639 -1.49 -22.50 -25.24
N ILE A 640 -1.76 -21.27 -24.79
CA ILE A 640 -0.75 -20.20 -24.70
C ILE A 640 0.28 -20.54 -23.63
N LYS A 641 -0.18 -21.01 -22.46
CA LYS A 641 0.70 -21.42 -21.36
C LYS A 641 1.56 -22.64 -21.72
N ALA A 642 1.02 -23.59 -22.48
CA ALA A 642 1.75 -24.75 -22.99
C ALA A 642 2.89 -24.32 -23.92
N VAL A 643 2.60 -23.43 -24.88
CA VAL A 643 3.62 -22.87 -25.78
C VAL A 643 4.66 -22.06 -25.00
N GLN A 644 4.26 -21.23 -24.04
CA GLN A 644 5.18 -20.50 -23.16
C GLN A 644 6.12 -21.44 -22.39
N THR A 645 5.58 -22.53 -21.83
CA THR A 645 6.38 -23.51 -21.10
C THR A 645 7.43 -24.18 -21.99
N CYS A 646 7.08 -24.50 -23.25
CA CYS A 646 8.06 -25.01 -24.22
C CYS A 646 9.14 -23.97 -24.56
N MET A 647 8.80 -22.69 -24.67
CA MET A 647 9.75 -21.61 -24.97
C MET A 647 10.69 -21.29 -23.78
N ASP A 648 10.17 -21.38 -22.56
CA ASP A 648 10.95 -21.19 -21.34
C ASP A 648 12.05 -22.27 -21.21
N GLN A 649 11.76 -23.50 -21.66
CA GLN A 649 12.69 -24.64 -21.67
C GLN A 649 13.45 -24.83 -22.99
N GLU A 650 13.37 -23.86 -23.92
CA GLU A 650 14.06 -23.88 -25.23
C GLU A 650 13.68 -25.06 -26.15
N CYS A 651 12.51 -25.68 -25.92
CA CYS A 651 11.93 -26.74 -26.74
C CYS A 651 11.19 -26.16 -27.96
N TRP A 652 11.91 -25.50 -28.85
CA TRP A 652 11.35 -24.73 -29.97
C TRP A 652 10.60 -25.56 -31.02
N LYS A 653 11.06 -26.80 -31.27
CA LYS A 653 10.39 -27.71 -32.21
C LYS A 653 9.01 -28.12 -31.70
N ASP A 654 8.93 -28.49 -30.43
CA ASP A 654 7.69 -28.87 -29.77
C ASP A 654 6.70 -27.69 -29.73
N ALA A 655 7.19 -26.46 -29.51
CA ALA A 655 6.35 -25.25 -29.57
C ALA A 655 5.76 -24.99 -30.96
N ILE A 656 6.52 -25.21 -32.04
CA ILE A 656 6.05 -25.06 -33.42
C ILE A 656 5.06 -26.18 -33.78
N GLU A 657 5.33 -27.42 -33.37
CA GLU A 657 4.43 -28.55 -33.58
C GLU A 657 3.09 -28.34 -32.84
N LEU A 658 3.14 -27.89 -31.58
CA LEU A 658 1.94 -27.54 -30.82
C LEU A 658 1.11 -26.45 -31.50
N MET A 659 1.75 -25.41 -32.03
CA MET A 659 1.07 -24.36 -32.79
C MET A 659 0.38 -24.92 -34.05
N SER A 660 1.04 -25.86 -34.77
CA SER A 660 0.50 -26.45 -36.00
C SER A 660 -0.80 -27.25 -35.78
N MET A 661 -1.00 -27.78 -34.57
CA MET A 661 -2.24 -28.49 -34.19
C MET A 661 -3.46 -27.56 -34.11
N TYR A 662 -3.27 -26.25 -34.01
CA TYR A 662 -4.37 -25.26 -33.90
C TYR A 662 -4.62 -24.48 -35.19
N THR A 663 -4.16 -24.99 -36.34
CA THR A 663 -4.36 -24.38 -37.67
C THR A 663 -5.82 -24.14 -38.02
N ASP A 664 -6.74 -24.98 -37.51
CA ASP A 664 -8.20 -24.84 -37.70
C ASP A 664 -8.83 -23.67 -36.92
N SER A 665 -8.12 -23.11 -35.94
CA SER A 665 -8.57 -21.99 -35.10
C SER A 665 -7.78 -20.71 -35.40
N PRO A 666 -8.18 -19.90 -36.40
CA PRO A 666 -7.34 -18.83 -36.94
C PRO A 666 -6.96 -17.76 -35.90
N ALA A 667 -7.88 -17.40 -34.99
CA ALA A 667 -7.61 -16.41 -33.95
C ALA A 667 -6.59 -16.89 -32.90
N LEU A 668 -6.61 -18.18 -32.56
CA LEU A 668 -5.66 -18.77 -31.62
C LEU A 668 -4.31 -19.00 -32.32
N HIS A 669 -4.32 -19.49 -33.56
CA HIS A 669 -3.13 -19.72 -34.35
C HIS A 669 -2.31 -18.42 -34.54
N ILE A 670 -2.95 -17.30 -34.85
CA ILE A 670 -2.28 -15.99 -34.95
C ILE A 670 -1.63 -15.58 -33.63
N LYS A 671 -2.34 -15.77 -32.51
CA LYS A 671 -1.82 -15.43 -31.17
C LYS A 671 -0.61 -16.30 -30.80
N LEU A 672 -0.68 -17.61 -31.01
CA LEU A 672 0.42 -18.54 -30.73
C LEU A 672 1.63 -18.25 -31.62
N PHE A 673 1.42 -17.99 -32.92
CA PHE A 673 2.47 -17.60 -33.85
C PHE A 673 3.19 -16.33 -33.41
N HIS A 674 2.44 -15.30 -32.98
CA HIS A 674 3.02 -14.06 -32.49
C HIS A 674 3.85 -14.27 -31.21
N THR A 675 3.32 -15.03 -30.25
CA THR A 675 4.00 -15.33 -28.99
C THR A 675 5.33 -16.05 -29.23
N ILE A 676 5.37 -17.01 -30.17
CA ILE A 676 6.60 -17.72 -30.55
C ILE A 676 7.58 -16.78 -31.27
N LEU A 677 7.10 -16.00 -32.24
CA LEU A 677 7.94 -15.06 -33.00
C LEU A 677 8.62 -14.04 -32.08
N LEU A 678 7.87 -13.46 -31.13
CA LEU A 678 8.38 -12.47 -30.19
C LEU A 678 9.44 -13.07 -29.26
N CYS A 679 9.18 -14.25 -28.70
CA CYS A 679 10.11 -14.93 -27.81
C CYS A 679 11.38 -15.41 -28.53
N MET A 680 11.26 -15.97 -29.74
CA MET A 680 12.42 -16.37 -30.57
C MET A 680 13.30 -15.18 -30.99
N THR A 681 12.68 -14.01 -31.16
CA THR A 681 13.40 -12.78 -31.49
C THR A 681 14.15 -12.26 -30.28
N GLN A 682 13.51 -12.22 -29.10
CA GLN A 682 14.14 -11.82 -27.84
C GLN A 682 15.30 -12.72 -27.42
N LYS A 683 15.23 -14.02 -27.73
CA LYS A 683 16.31 -14.99 -27.43
C LYS A 683 17.33 -15.17 -28.57
N GLU A 684 17.27 -14.35 -29.63
CA GLU A 684 18.17 -14.40 -30.81
C GLU A 684 18.26 -15.76 -31.56
N VAL A 685 17.26 -16.64 -31.41
CA VAL A 685 17.25 -17.99 -32.02
C VAL A 685 16.42 -18.09 -33.30
N LEU A 686 15.75 -17.01 -33.71
CA LEU A 686 14.85 -16.98 -34.86
C LEU A 686 15.52 -17.48 -36.15
N ALA A 687 16.80 -17.17 -36.38
CA ALA A 687 17.51 -17.59 -37.58
C ALA A 687 17.63 -19.12 -37.74
N GLN A 688 17.65 -19.87 -36.62
CA GLN A 688 17.81 -21.32 -36.60
C GLN A 688 16.48 -22.07 -36.84
N HIS A 689 15.35 -21.42 -36.52
CA HIS A 689 14.01 -22.03 -36.56
C HIS A 689 13.05 -21.33 -37.53
N ALA A 690 13.52 -20.31 -38.26
CA ALA A 690 12.71 -19.51 -39.19
C ALA A 690 12.00 -20.38 -40.24
N GLU A 691 12.69 -21.34 -40.85
CA GLU A 691 12.10 -22.19 -41.89
C GLU A 691 10.89 -22.99 -41.36
N ALA A 692 11.03 -23.61 -40.19
CA ALA A 692 9.94 -24.38 -39.57
C ALA A 692 8.78 -23.50 -39.08
N LEU A 693 9.08 -22.29 -38.57
CA LEU A 693 8.07 -21.34 -38.11
C LEU A 693 7.26 -20.76 -39.27
N PHE A 694 7.93 -20.28 -40.32
CA PHE A 694 7.28 -19.63 -41.47
C PHE A 694 6.58 -20.63 -42.39
N THR A 695 6.92 -21.92 -42.34
CA THR A 695 6.12 -22.98 -43.00
C THR A 695 4.72 -23.11 -42.40
N ASN A 696 4.57 -22.79 -41.11
CA ASN A 696 3.30 -22.82 -40.38
C ASN A 696 2.65 -21.43 -40.24
N MET A 697 2.92 -20.51 -41.18
CA MET A 697 2.40 -19.15 -41.10
C MET A 697 0.85 -19.12 -41.22
N PRO A 698 0.14 -18.40 -40.34
CA PRO A 698 -1.31 -18.23 -40.45
C PRO A 698 -1.70 -17.57 -41.77
N VAL A 699 -2.78 -18.06 -42.41
CA VAL A 699 -3.32 -17.46 -43.64
C VAL A 699 -4.01 -16.13 -43.31
N CYS A 700 -3.29 -15.02 -43.44
CA CYS A 700 -3.81 -13.68 -43.21
C CYS A 700 -4.49 -13.15 -44.48
N LYS A 701 -5.81 -12.93 -44.44
CA LYS A 701 -6.60 -12.37 -45.57
C LYS A 701 -6.51 -10.83 -45.70
N SER A 702 -6.01 -10.13 -44.67
CA SER A 702 -5.79 -8.66 -44.71
C SER A 702 -4.86 -8.20 -43.58
N PHE A 703 -4.18 -7.05 -43.76
CA PHE A 703 -3.32 -6.42 -42.74
C PHE A 703 -4.10 -5.99 -41.49
N ASP A 704 -5.39 -5.66 -41.63
CA ASP A 704 -6.25 -5.27 -40.50
C ASP A 704 -6.47 -6.41 -39.50
N SER A 705 -6.56 -7.66 -39.99
CA SER A 705 -6.67 -8.86 -39.17
C SER A 705 -5.43 -9.09 -38.31
N VAL A 706 -4.26 -8.75 -38.86
CA VAL A 706 -2.97 -8.80 -38.18
C VAL A 706 -2.99 -7.74 -37.09
N THR A 707 -3.17 -6.45 -37.41
CA THR A 707 -3.14 -5.35 -36.42
C THR A 707 -4.16 -5.44 -35.28
N SER A 708 -5.33 -6.07 -35.50
CA SER A 708 -6.33 -6.27 -34.44
C SER A 708 -5.90 -7.30 -33.38
N ALA A 709 -4.93 -8.17 -33.69
CA ALA A 709 -4.37 -9.17 -32.79
C ALA A 709 -3.13 -8.66 -32.02
N PHE A 710 -2.56 -7.51 -32.40
CA PHE A 710 -1.49 -6.83 -31.66
C PHE A 710 -2.13 -5.70 -30.83
N PRO A 711 -2.34 -5.86 -29.51
CA PRO A 711 -2.81 -4.75 -28.70
C PRO A 711 -1.69 -3.70 -28.67
N LEU A 712 -1.83 -2.66 -29.49
CA LEU A 712 -1.07 -1.41 -29.39
C LEU A 712 -1.38 -0.78 -28.03
N GLN A 713 -0.58 -1.09 -27.01
CA GLN A 713 -0.46 -0.20 -25.87
C GLN A 713 0.42 0.98 -26.26
N ASN A 714 -0.13 1.90 -27.05
CA ASN A 714 0.41 3.24 -27.19
C ASN A 714 -0.67 4.22 -26.73
N LYS A 715 -0.69 4.50 -25.42
CA LYS A 715 -0.98 5.84 -24.95
C LYS A 715 0.25 6.66 -25.28
N ASP A 716 0.22 7.31 -26.44
CA ASP A 716 0.68 8.69 -26.62
C ASP A 716 0.60 9.03 -28.11
N GLY A 717 -0.24 10.02 -28.40
CA GLY A 717 -0.36 10.59 -29.71
C GLY A 717 0.84 11.48 -30.00
N SER A 718 1.81 10.99 -30.76
CA SER A 718 2.50 11.80 -31.77
C SER A 718 3.18 10.87 -32.77
N GLY A 719 2.93 11.09 -34.06
CA GLY A 719 3.44 10.22 -35.13
C GLY A 719 2.49 10.07 -36.31
N THR A 720 1.62 11.05 -36.57
CA THR A 720 0.93 11.16 -37.86
C THR A 720 1.92 11.65 -38.92
N SER A 721 2.50 10.71 -39.67
CA SER A 721 2.82 10.83 -41.11
C SER A 721 4.06 10.02 -41.50
N SER A 722 3.89 8.75 -41.91
CA SER A 722 4.67 8.18 -43.03
C SER A 722 4.15 6.83 -43.53
N VAL A 723 3.37 6.07 -42.76
CA VAL A 723 2.96 4.69 -43.14
C VAL A 723 1.95 4.64 -44.30
N LYS A 724 1.18 5.71 -44.54
CA LYS A 724 0.16 5.76 -45.61
C LYS A 724 0.72 5.85 -47.03
N GLN A 725 2.02 6.06 -47.23
CA GLN A 725 2.59 6.23 -48.57
C GLN A 725 3.19 4.95 -49.19
N VAL A 726 3.37 3.88 -48.42
CA VAL A 726 3.90 2.60 -48.97
C VAL A 726 2.77 1.68 -49.48
N PHE A 727 1.56 1.82 -48.93
CA PHE A 727 0.39 1.00 -49.31
C PHE A 727 -0.53 1.66 -50.35
N ALA A 728 -0.04 2.67 -51.07
CA ALA A 728 -0.80 3.39 -52.10
C ALA A 728 -0.61 2.84 -53.53
N SER A 729 -0.03 1.66 -53.69
CA SER A 729 0.08 0.96 -54.97
C SER A 729 -0.60 -0.40 -54.92
N GLU A 730 -1.25 -0.75 -56.02
CA GLU A 730 -2.25 -1.82 -56.19
C GLU A 730 -1.93 -3.17 -55.54
N LEU A 731 -3.00 -3.79 -55.03
CA LEU A 731 -3.08 -4.73 -53.91
C LEU A 731 -2.55 -6.15 -54.12
N ASP A 732 -1.93 -6.50 -55.25
CA ASP A 732 -1.80 -7.94 -55.57
C ASP A 732 -0.43 -8.58 -55.36
N GLN A 733 0.67 -7.86 -55.14
CA GLN A 733 1.97 -8.51 -54.87
C GLN A 733 2.90 -7.66 -54.00
N VAL A 734 2.62 -7.58 -52.69
CA VAL A 734 3.65 -7.12 -51.72
C VAL A 734 4.47 -8.33 -51.30
N HIS A 735 5.66 -8.49 -51.88
CA HIS A 735 6.59 -9.56 -51.48
C HIS A 735 7.16 -9.29 -50.08
N ILE A 736 7.13 -10.32 -49.22
CA ILE A 736 7.56 -10.27 -47.81
C ILE A 736 9.00 -9.74 -47.61
N ALA A 737 9.85 -9.82 -48.64
CA ALA A 737 11.19 -9.25 -48.66
C ALA A 737 11.20 -7.72 -48.51
N GLN A 738 10.13 -7.03 -48.93
CA GLN A 738 9.99 -5.58 -48.84
C GLN A 738 9.51 -5.12 -47.45
N ILE A 739 8.85 -6.01 -46.69
CA ILE A 739 8.33 -5.73 -45.33
C ILE A 739 9.37 -6.09 -44.25
N ARG A 740 10.27 -7.03 -44.55
CA ARG A 740 11.32 -7.54 -43.65
C ARG A 740 12.19 -6.44 -42.99
N PRO A 741 12.67 -5.39 -43.69
CA PRO A 741 13.48 -4.35 -43.08
C PRO A 741 12.67 -3.51 -42.07
N TYR A 742 11.40 -3.24 -42.39
CA TYR A 742 10.50 -2.42 -41.57
C TYR A 742 10.08 -3.11 -40.28
N LEU A 743 9.88 -4.43 -40.31
CA LEU A 743 9.59 -5.22 -39.11
C LEU A 743 10.83 -5.32 -38.20
N LEU A 744 12.02 -5.45 -38.78
CA LEU A 744 13.28 -5.45 -38.03
C LEU A 744 13.55 -4.09 -37.37
N ASP A 745 13.28 -2.98 -38.06
CA ASP A 745 13.42 -1.63 -37.49
C ASP A 745 12.38 -1.36 -36.39
N LYS A 746 11.13 -1.83 -36.55
CA LYS A 746 10.10 -1.72 -35.52
C LYS A 746 10.43 -2.50 -34.24
N VAL A 747 11.04 -3.67 -34.38
CA VAL A 747 11.50 -4.48 -33.23
C VAL A 747 12.67 -3.79 -32.51
N LYS A 748 13.61 -3.18 -33.26
CA LYS A 748 14.71 -2.39 -32.68
C LYS A 748 14.24 -1.11 -31.99
N GLU A 749 13.22 -0.43 -32.53
CA GLU A 749 12.59 0.73 -31.88
C GLU A 749 11.98 0.37 -30.52
N THR A 750 11.42 -0.84 -30.37
CA THR A 750 10.88 -1.32 -29.09
C THR A 750 11.95 -1.74 -28.07
N GLU A 751 13.16 -2.12 -28.53
CA GLU A 751 14.30 -2.38 -27.64
C GLU A 751 14.90 -1.08 -27.09
N ALA A 752 14.97 -0.01 -27.90
CA ALA A 752 15.44 1.30 -27.48
C ALA A 752 14.48 2.06 -26.55
N ALA A 753 13.24 1.58 -26.38
CA ALA A 753 12.26 2.16 -25.46
C ALA A 753 12.26 1.51 -24.07
N ASN A 754 13.09 0.48 -23.85
CA ASN A 754 13.24 -0.24 -22.57
C ASN A 754 14.68 -0.18 -22.01
N GLU A 755 15.54 0.68 -22.55
CA GLU A 755 16.73 1.23 -21.87
C GLU A 755 16.44 2.67 -21.44
#